data_AF-A0A0M3K132-F1
#
_entry.id   AF-A0A0M3K132-F1
#
_cell.length_a   1.000
_cell.length_b   1.000
_cell.length_c   1.000
_cell.angle_alpha   90.00
_cell.angle_beta   90.00
_cell.angle_gamma   90.00
#
_symmetry.space_group_name_H-M   'P 1'
#
loop_
_entity.id
_entity.type
_entity.pdbx_description
1 polymer ?
#
loop_
_entity_poly.entity_id
_entity_poly.type
_entity_poly.pdbx_seq_one_letter_code
_entity_poly.pdbx_strand_id
1 'polypeptide(L)'
;MFKRFGGSSGIWKPKNPHSLEYLKYLHGILMKNERVTEHNRTLLVEALRAIAEILIWGDQNDSSVFDFEKILFWKFQSTQEFPLYTEAIKFYNHSEGMVRIAVRTTTLNIFKGFSFSYDNYFSRVYFPLVMVEDELMRTFVRNKSRDYFCAVVDLTAFHSIDIDQFARSAENESSNRDRLCDLICENLDHIHYLNDIFLIKDEHLSAVLSEIVFRRLLAPLYLCSLASLRICPNAIILSPVSSLFLLSQFLLVVTDSQAVQTLLSSFFFGDGSDVRQQWSRSQPDAKLILVNLPLTNTTSNRVFFNSYLKSLNCERNDHAAFFGLLFLYAICQNKGVMAEILTAAQITPSMDCELADSEHGLLEVLLSILSLSTKSDTVVRVVTVELCCMILRQLLLAVDIHTTPYSRCEAVADQARNETILSLSNVLYNEDLFLEMFEDEYYQFERDSFRISLICDDPCLLLPPSNTPLSGVPLNKRLPSGSEERIRRTIQLYFHFRKFVLDLRDESETQLPLSTKGNTVVEVNDCINLENSDLLSCTVVLTKGERHQRFLVADQLQLILVEPDTKRLGWANVRFVGLLQDTQLTGDPGESRALHVVVNDARTRSHLKNEPLLSAKFLFEDHIRCMAAKQRLTKGRQAARHMKLDLICDVLGLPKRSLTPGSNRNPFRIVKGCAPGSLRRQSQQLQIATTSSSGPSSGKSSTTSLNIVPDDPKPAPATIPSSSSAASASTLGVRNANGIQDLDILTTLLCGYYSWRYSVNMAEAASSSTQIPSDSFPCIIVLGMAGSGKSSFVQRLTARLHEKKSIPYVINLDPAVNTVPYPANIDIRDTVKYKEVMREYGLGPNGAIMTCLNLICTRFDQVLTLVNKRAGVCSHCLIDTPGQIEAFTWSASGTIITDSLASANPTMIAYVMDSVRATNPITFMSNMLYACSIFYRTKLPFIIVLNKADIVRPTFATKWMRDFESFQQALDENSSTYMNDLTRSLSLVLDQFYENFSAVPVSSLTGEGIDEFLEAVKKCTQEYYDVYRPMYEKLAKDKVSLKLLMKHEEEENVEKLSNLTVKERELLSVNPPEAGRIFEKIHLGGVDEENEEDSEVPR
;
A
#
# COMPACT_ATOMS: atom_id res chain seq x y z
N MET A 1 -16.77 67.33 -28.46
CA MET A 1 -15.83 67.35 -29.61
C MET A 1 -16.12 66.09 -30.45
N PHE A 2 -16.03 66.14 -31.79
CA PHE A 2 -16.64 65.13 -32.68
C PHE A 2 -15.65 64.10 -33.27
N LYS A 3 -16.06 62.82 -33.28
CA LYS A 3 -15.83 61.73 -34.26
C LYS A 3 -14.42 61.43 -34.84
N ARG A 4 -14.18 60.12 -35.02
CA ARG A 4 -13.10 59.42 -35.78
C ARG A 4 -11.71 59.49 -35.10
N PHE A 5 -10.84 58.48 -35.19
CA PHE A 5 -10.92 57.12 -35.75
C PHE A 5 -10.83 56.08 -34.60
N GLY A 6 -11.19 54.80 -34.74
CA GLY A 6 -11.51 54.04 -35.96
C GLY A 6 -10.44 52.99 -36.27
N GLY A 7 -10.15 52.08 -35.33
CA GLY A 7 -9.18 50.98 -35.47
C GLY A 7 -9.69 49.71 -34.76
N SER A 8 -9.23 48.54 -35.22
CA SER A 8 -9.70 47.23 -34.77
C SER A 8 -9.36 46.93 -33.31
N SER A 9 -10.36 46.56 -32.50
CA SER A 9 -10.22 46.16 -31.09
C SER A 9 -9.67 44.74 -30.91
N GLY A 10 -8.50 44.49 -31.50
CA GLY A 10 -7.62 43.40 -31.07
C GLY A 10 -7.16 43.70 -29.65
N ILE A 11 -7.69 42.98 -28.67
CA ILE A 11 -7.26 43.12 -27.27
C ILE A 11 -5.83 42.60 -27.21
N TRP A 12 -4.87 43.48 -26.91
CA TRP A 12 -3.48 43.08 -26.71
C TRP A 12 -3.40 42.04 -25.58
N LYS A 13 -2.59 41.00 -25.75
CA LYS A 13 -2.21 40.08 -24.67
C LYS A 13 -1.17 40.80 -23.81
N PRO A 14 -1.48 41.24 -22.56
CA PRO A 14 -0.49 41.90 -21.71
C PRO A 14 0.59 40.92 -21.26
N LYS A 15 1.75 41.46 -20.85
CA LYS A 15 2.98 40.67 -20.66
C LYS A 15 3.07 39.91 -19.34
N ASN A 16 2.40 40.37 -18.28
CA ASN A 16 2.43 39.71 -16.96
C ASN A 16 1.21 38.77 -16.83
N PRO A 17 1.40 37.44 -16.73
CA PRO A 17 0.30 36.46 -16.67
C PRO A 17 -0.50 36.52 -15.36
N HIS A 18 -0.01 37.15 -14.31
CA HIS A 18 -0.74 37.31 -13.05
C HIS A 18 -1.41 38.68 -12.90
N SER A 19 -1.43 39.51 -13.96
CA SER A 19 -1.88 40.90 -13.86
C SER A 19 -3.40 41.10 -14.01
N LEU A 20 -3.88 42.18 -13.38
CA LEU A 20 -5.22 42.76 -13.56
C LEU A 20 -5.65 42.93 -15.04
N GLU A 21 -4.71 43.24 -15.94
CA GLU A 21 -4.99 43.38 -17.37
C GLU A 21 -5.12 42.01 -18.07
N TYR A 22 -4.34 41.01 -17.65
CA TYR A 22 -4.40 39.68 -18.23
C TYR A 22 -5.71 38.99 -17.88
N LEU A 23 -6.18 39.11 -16.64
CA LEU A 23 -7.48 38.59 -16.21
C LEU A 23 -8.65 39.22 -17.00
N LYS A 24 -8.58 40.52 -17.32
CA LYS A 24 -9.52 41.22 -18.23
C LYS A 24 -9.44 40.69 -19.67
N TYR A 25 -8.23 40.40 -20.17
CA TYR A 25 -8.00 39.82 -21.50
C TYR A 25 -8.60 38.40 -21.60
N LEU A 26 -8.38 37.53 -20.60
CA LEU A 26 -8.92 36.17 -20.55
C LEU A 26 -10.45 36.16 -20.43
N HIS A 27 -11.03 36.99 -19.56
CA HIS A 27 -12.48 37.21 -19.52
C HIS A 27 -13.02 37.69 -20.90
N GLY A 28 -12.26 38.54 -21.60
CA GLY A 28 -12.55 39.00 -22.95
C GLY A 28 -12.41 37.92 -24.05
N ILE A 29 -11.74 36.79 -23.76
CA ILE A 29 -11.72 35.59 -24.62
C ILE A 29 -12.98 34.75 -24.38
N LEU A 30 -13.32 34.46 -23.12
CA LEU A 30 -14.51 33.65 -22.77
C LEU A 30 -15.79 34.29 -23.33
N MET A 31 -16.01 35.58 -23.06
CA MET A 31 -17.18 36.35 -23.52
C MET A 31 -17.30 36.47 -25.05
N LYS A 32 -16.28 36.09 -25.83
CA LYS A 32 -16.30 36.08 -27.30
C LYS A 32 -16.54 34.70 -27.90
N ASN A 33 -16.53 33.64 -27.08
CA ASN A 33 -16.44 32.26 -27.53
C ASN A 33 -17.41 31.36 -26.73
N GLU A 34 -18.71 31.65 -26.79
CA GLU A 34 -19.78 30.90 -26.11
C GLU A 34 -19.88 29.41 -26.49
N ARG A 35 -19.19 28.99 -27.57
CA ARG A 35 -19.15 27.61 -28.05
C ARG A 35 -17.74 27.21 -28.44
N VAL A 36 -17.36 26.01 -28.01
CA VAL A 36 -16.08 25.40 -28.37
C VAL A 36 -16.18 24.78 -29.77
N THR A 37 -15.14 25.00 -30.54
CA THR A 37 -14.89 24.46 -31.88
C THR A 37 -13.44 24.00 -31.91
N GLU A 38 -13.10 23.09 -32.81
CA GLU A 38 -11.75 22.56 -32.96
C GLU A 38 -10.66 23.65 -33.10
N HIS A 39 -11.03 24.84 -33.60
CA HIS A 39 -10.15 25.98 -33.85
C HIS A 39 -10.00 26.98 -32.67
N ASN A 40 -10.93 27.01 -31.70
CA ASN A 40 -10.82 27.87 -30.50
C ASN A 40 -10.63 27.06 -29.19
N ARG A 41 -10.64 25.73 -29.27
CA ARG A 41 -10.45 24.75 -28.19
C ARG A 41 -9.27 25.08 -27.26
N THR A 42 -8.05 25.11 -27.80
CA THR A 42 -6.82 25.37 -27.02
C THR A 42 -6.82 26.76 -26.39
N LEU A 43 -7.32 27.78 -27.09
CA LEU A 43 -7.45 29.15 -26.57
C LEU A 43 -8.40 29.25 -25.37
N LEU A 44 -9.47 28.44 -25.35
CA LEU A 44 -10.43 28.38 -24.24
C LEU A 44 -9.91 27.56 -23.06
N VAL A 45 -9.25 26.42 -23.32
CA VAL A 45 -8.57 25.61 -22.28
C VAL A 45 -7.56 26.47 -21.52
N GLU A 46 -6.65 27.12 -22.24
CA GLU A 46 -5.62 27.96 -21.63
C GLU A 46 -6.19 29.22 -20.97
N ALA A 47 -7.31 29.76 -21.47
CA ALA A 47 -7.99 30.87 -20.79
C ALA A 47 -8.61 30.44 -19.45
N LEU A 48 -9.31 29.30 -19.40
CA LEU A 48 -9.89 28.79 -18.15
C LEU A 48 -8.80 28.35 -17.16
N ARG A 49 -7.74 27.68 -17.64
CA ARG A 49 -6.57 27.30 -16.84
C ARG A 49 -5.91 28.52 -16.23
N ALA A 50 -5.53 29.51 -17.05
CA ALA A 50 -4.85 30.70 -16.56
C ALA A 50 -5.75 31.55 -15.64
N ILE A 51 -7.08 31.58 -15.85
CA ILE A 51 -7.99 32.20 -14.87
C ILE A 51 -7.95 31.46 -13.53
N ALA A 52 -8.05 30.13 -13.52
CA ALA A 52 -7.97 29.35 -12.28
C ALA A 52 -6.62 29.57 -11.58
N GLU A 53 -5.52 29.67 -12.34
CA GLU A 53 -4.18 29.94 -11.84
C GLU A 53 -4.04 31.36 -11.25
N ILE A 54 -4.64 32.38 -11.86
CA ILE A 54 -4.71 33.76 -11.32
C ILE A 54 -5.59 33.82 -10.05
N LEU A 55 -6.67 33.04 -9.99
CA LEU A 55 -7.53 32.95 -8.80
C LEU A 55 -6.87 32.21 -7.61
N ILE A 56 -5.76 31.49 -7.83
CA ILE A 56 -5.00 30.78 -6.78
C ILE A 56 -3.70 31.53 -6.42
N TRP A 57 -3.04 32.16 -7.40
CA TRP A 57 -1.68 32.71 -7.26
C TRP A 57 -1.52 34.17 -7.71
N GLY A 58 -2.58 34.84 -8.18
CA GLY A 58 -2.51 36.25 -8.60
C GLY A 58 -2.26 37.20 -7.42
N ASP A 59 -2.68 36.80 -6.23
CA ASP A 59 -2.56 37.52 -4.96
C ASP A 59 -1.12 37.83 -4.56
N GLN A 60 -0.24 36.85 -4.73
CA GLN A 60 1.19 36.89 -4.42
C GLN A 60 2.00 37.69 -5.45
N ASN A 61 1.40 38.03 -6.60
CA ASN A 61 2.11 38.59 -7.76
C ASN A 61 1.63 40.00 -8.18
N ASP A 62 0.36 40.34 -8.02
CA ASP A 62 -0.20 41.66 -8.33
C ASP A 62 -1.39 41.99 -7.42
N SER A 63 -1.17 42.84 -6.41
CA SER A 63 -2.23 43.24 -5.47
C SER A 63 -3.40 43.99 -6.12
N SER A 64 -3.26 44.48 -7.35
CA SER A 64 -4.36 45.06 -8.14
C SER A 64 -5.28 44.02 -8.78
N VAL A 65 -4.95 42.71 -8.73
CA VAL A 65 -5.91 41.63 -9.02
C VAL A 65 -7.11 41.70 -8.07
N PHE A 66 -6.91 42.08 -6.81
CA PHE A 66 -8.01 42.34 -5.87
C PHE A 66 -8.79 43.62 -6.18
N ASP A 67 -8.19 44.56 -6.90
CA ASP A 67 -8.97 45.65 -7.50
C ASP A 67 -9.78 45.15 -8.72
N PHE A 68 -9.43 44.02 -9.35
CA PHE A 68 -10.38 43.35 -10.27
C PHE A 68 -11.56 42.74 -9.52
N GLU A 69 -11.31 42.08 -8.38
CA GLU A 69 -12.40 41.54 -7.56
C GLU A 69 -13.29 42.67 -7.02
N LYS A 70 -12.72 43.79 -6.57
CA LYS A 70 -13.49 45.00 -6.22
C LYS A 70 -14.22 45.60 -7.41
N ILE A 71 -13.69 45.54 -8.63
CA ILE A 71 -14.38 46.00 -9.86
C ILE A 71 -15.50 45.03 -10.27
N LEU A 72 -15.30 43.72 -10.14
CA LEU A 72 -16.34 42.70 -10.30
C LEU A 72 -17.43 42.83 -9.24
N PHE A 73 -17.06 43.19 -8.01
CA PHE A 73 -17.95 43.48 -6.88
C PHE A 73 -18.74 44.78 -7.09
N TRP A 74 -18.10 45.87 -7.53
CA TRP A 74 -18.80 47.11 -7.93
C TRP A 74 -19.75 46.87 -9.11
N LYS A 75 -19.34 46.01 -10.05
CA LYS A 75 -20.20 45.58 -11.16
C LYS A 75 -21.35 44.72 -10.66
N PHE A 76 -21.11 43.78 -9.74
CA PHE A 76 -22.14 42.97 -9.08
C PHE A 76 -23.15 43.84 -8.31
N GLN A 77 -22.70 44.83 -7.54
CA GLN A 77 -23.59 45.79 -6.86
C GLN A 77 -24.42 46.65 -7.84
N SER A 78 -24.04 46.72 -9.13
CA SER A 78 -24.78 47.44 -10.18
C SER A 78 -25.56 46.56 -11.16
N THR A 79 -25.27 45.25 -11.28
CA THR A 79 -25.93 44.33 -12.23
C THR A 79 -26.49 43.05 -11.60
N GLN A 80 -26.19 42.74 -10.33
CA GLN A 80 -26.49 41.48 -9.66
C GLN A 80 -25.98 40.22 -10.40
N GLU A 81 -24.90 40.33 -11.17
CA GLU A 81 -24.29 39.21 -11.90
C GLU A 81 -22.82 39.04 -11.50
N PHE A 82 -22.37 37.80 -11.33
CA PHE A 82 -20.96 37.44 -11.19
C PHE A 82 -20.52 36.70 -12.48
N PRO A 83 -20.00 37.42 -13.50
CA PRO A 83 -19.91 36.87 -14.86
C PRO A 83 -18.95 35.69 -14.98
N LEU A 84 -17.81 35.74 -14.27
CA LEU A 84 -16.80 34.67 -14.38
C LEU A 84 -17.36 33.30 -13.97
N TYR A 85 -18.05 33.25 -12.82
CA TYR A 85 -18.78 32.04 -12.40
C TYR A 85 -19.87 31.65 -13.39
N THR A 86 -20.66 32.64 -13.84
CA THR A 86 -21.82 32.44 -14.73
C THR A 86 -21.42 31.93 -16.12
N GLU A 87 -20.24 32.28 -16.62
CA GLU A 87 -19.67 31.73 -17.85
C GLU A 87 -19.00 30.37 -17.62
N ALA A 88 -18.19 30.22 -16.56
CA ALA A 88 -17.48 28.97 -16.28
C ALA A 88 -18.44 27.77 -16.10
N ILE A 89 -19.56 27.94 -15.40
CA ILE A 89 -20.55 26.87 -15.20
C ILE A 89 -21.23 26.39 -16.49
N LYS A 90 -21.17 27.15 -17.59
CA LYS A 90 -21.71 26.71 -18.90
C LYS A 90 -20.89 25.55 -19.50
N PHE A 91 -19.61 25.43 -19.15
CA PHE A 91 -18.68 24.43 -19.68
C PHE A 91 -18.59 23.15 -18.81
N TYR A 92 -19.53 22.94 -17.88
CA TYR A 92 -19.53 21.81 -16.95
C TYR A 92 -19.51 20.43 -17.63
N ASN A 93 -20.23 20.29 -18.76
CA ASN A 93 -20.28 19.10 -19.60
C ASN A 93 -19.55 19.34 -20.93
N HIS A 94 -18.24 19.56 -20.84
CA HIS A 94 -17.38 19.64 -22.01
C HIS A 94 -16.85 18.25 -22.40
N SER A 95 -16.60 18.02 -23.68
CA SER A 95 -16.07 16.76 -24.21
C SER A 95 -14.60 16.49 -23.84
N GLU A 96 -13.89 17.49 -23.30
CA GLU A 96 -12.52 17.36 -22.83
C GLU A 96 -12.46 17.39 -21.30
N GLY A 97 -11.88 16.33 -20.71
CA GLY A 97 -11.68 16.23 -19.26
C GLY A 97 -10.95 17.44 -18.66
N MET A 98 -9.93 17.98 -19.35
CA MET A 98 -9.18 19.16 -18.89
C MET A 98 -10.05 20.42 -18.72
N VAL A 99 -11.06 20.62 -19.57
CA VAL A 99 -12.01 21.74 -19.40
C VAL A 99 -12.93 21.49 -18.21
N ARG A 100 -13.42 20.25 -18.05
CA ARG A 100 -14.25 19.89 -16.89
C ARG A 100 -13.46 20.06 -15.58
N ILE A 101 -12.20 19.65 -15.54
CA ILE A 101 -11.27 19.86 -14.41
C ILE A 101 -11.10 21.37 -14.14
N ALA A 102 -10.77 22.18 -15.14
CA ALA A 102 -10.61 23.63 -14.95
C ALA A 102 -11.89 24.31 -14.41
N VAL A 103 -13.07 23.89 -14.87
CA VAL A 103 -14.37 24.34 -14.33
C VAL A 103 -14.53 23.89 -12.88
N ARG A 104 -14.33 22.60 -12.57
CA ARG A 104 -14.41 22.03 -11.20
C ARG A 104 -13.47 22.73 -10.22
N THR A 105 -12.22 23.01 -10.61
CA THR A 105 -11.26 23.76 -9.78
C THR A 105 -11.74 25.19 -9.55
N THR A 106 -12.22 25.87 -10.59
CA THR A 106 -12.74 27.25 -10.49
C THR A 106 -13.94 27.32 -9.55
N THR A 107 -14.90 26.41 -9.65
CA THR A 107 -16.08 26.37 -8.78
C THR A 107 -15.72 26.01 -7.33
N LEU A 108 -14.83 25.04 -7.09
CA LEU A 108 -14.39 24.69 -5.73
C LEU A 108 -13.68 25.85 -5.04
N ASN A 109 -12.84 26.60 -5.74
CA ASN A 109 -12.15 27.76 -5.17
C ASN A 109 -13.13 28.89 -4.84
N ILE A 110 -14.09 29.15 -5.73
CA ILE A 110 -15.19 30.09 -5.49
C ILE A 110 -16.01 29.70 -4.25
N PHE A 111 -16.41 28.42 -4.14
CA PHE A 111 -17.17 27.94 -2.98
C PHE A 111 -16.37 27.99 -1.67
N LYS A 112 -15.08 27.60 -1.68
CA LYS A 112 -14.18 27.71 -0.51
C LYS A 112 -14.02 29.15 -0.05
N GLY A 113 -13.84 30.09 -0.96
CA GLY A 113 -13.70 31.52 -0.66
C GLY A 113 -14.91 32.11 0.08
N PHE A 114 -16.11 31.60 -0.15
CA PHE A 114 -17.33 32.07 0.53
C PHE A 114 -17.73 31.28 1.79
N SER A 115 -17.02 30.21 2.14
CA SER A 115 -17.43 29.29 3.23
C SER A 115 -16.96 29.70 4.62
N PHE A 116 -16.03 30.65 4.75
CA PHE A 116 -15.50 31.05 6.06
C PHE A 116 -16.48 31.95 6.84
N SER A 117 -16.56 31.67 8.14
CA SER A 117 -17.34 32.40 9.16
C SER A 117 -16.42 33.01 10.23
N TYR A 118 -16.97 33.91 11.04
CA TYR A 118 -16.24 35.03 11.66
C TYR A 118 -15.37 34.73 12.90
N ASP A 119 -15.50 33.56 13.53
CA ASP A 119 -15.16 33.41 14.96
C ASP A 119 -13.69 33.07 15.29
N ASN A 120 -12.83 32.82 14.31
CA ASN A 120 -11.44 32.44 14.58
C ASN A 120 -10.46 33.63 14.52
N TYR A 121 -9.87 33.97 15.67
CA TYR A 121 -8.90 35.07 15.83
C TYR A 121 -7.66 34.94 14.91
N PHE A 122 -7.34 33.70 14.51
CA PHE A 122 -6.23 33.36 13.61
C PHE A 122 -6.41 33.92 12.17
N SER A 123 -7.65 34.07 11.71
CA SER A 123 -7.96 34.52 10.34
C SER A 123 -7.49 35.95 10.04
N ARG A 124 -7.37 36.81 11.06
CA ARG A 124 -6.94 38.22 10.90
C ARG A 124 -5.48 38.40 10.48
N VAL A 125 -4.66 37.35 10.50
CA VAL A 125 -3.20 37.45 10.27
C VAL A 125 -2.77 36.77 8.97
N TYR A 126 -3.46 35.70 8.54
CA TYR A 126 -3.08 34.92 7.35
C TYR A 126 -4.01 35.10 6.13
N PHE A 127 -5.20 35.69 6.31
CA PHE A 127 -6.05 36.12 5.19
C PHE A 127 -6.46 37.60 5.37
N PRO A 128 -5.76 38.54 4.71
CA PRO A 128 -6.21 39.95 4.59
C PRO A 128 -7.43 40.13 3.66
N LEU A 129 -8.12 39.02 3.35
CA LEU A 129 -8.93 38.82 2.15
C LEU A 129 -10.21 38.08 2.51
N VAL A 130 -11.26 38.31 1.72
CA VAL A 130 -12.65 37.98 2.08
C VAL A 130 -13.14 38.73 3.32
N MET A 131 -12.91 40.05 3.34
CA MET A 131 -13.89 40.98 3.96
C MET A 131 -15.14 41.06 3.05
N VAL A 132 -15.84 39.94 2.87
CA VAL A 132 -17.14 39.89 2.18
C VAL A 132 -18.21 40.04 3.25
N GLU A 133 -18.48 41.30 3.60
CA GLU A 133 -19.59 41.73 4.45
C GLU A 133 -20.94 41.67 3.72
N ASP A 134 -20.95 41.40 2.41
CA ASP A 134 -22.12 41.52 1.55
C ASP A 134 -22.88 40.18 1.40
N GLU A 135 -23.92 39.99 2.22
CA GLU A 135 -24.84 38.84 2.24
C GLU A 135 -25.47 38.56 0.86
N LEU A 136 -25.61 39.59 0.02
CA LEU A 136 -26.13 39.53 -1.34
C LEU A 136 -25.29 38.63 -2.26
N MET A 137 -23.96 38.63 -2.11
CA MET A 137 -23.08 37.78 -2.93
C MET A 137 -23.20 36.30 -2.54
N ARG A 138 -23.19 35.99 -1.24
CA ARG A 138 -23.41 34.62 -0.74
C ARG A 138 -24.78 34.10 -1.21
N THR A 139 -25.80 34.96 -1.21
CA THR A 139 -27.15 34.66 -1.71
C THR A 139 -27.18 34.41 -3.22
N PHE A 140 -26.50 35.23 -4.04
CA PHE A 140 -26.40 35.01 -5.49
C PHE A 140 -25.73 33.67 -5.82
N VAL A 141 -24.58 33.37 -5.18
CA VAL A 141 -23.83 32.13 -5.44
C VAL A 141 -24.67 30.90 -5.02
N ARG A 142 -25.35 30.93 -3.86
CA ARG A 142 -26.26 29.86 -3.42
C ARG A 142 -27.47 29.68 -4.34
N ASN A 143 -28.00 30.75 -4.93
CA ASN A 143 -29.09 30.66 -5.90
C ASN A 143 -28.63 30.07 -7.25
N LYS A 144 -27.46 30.47 -7.75
CA LYS A 144 -26.91 29.98 -9.03
C LYS A 144 -26.26 28.60 -8.95
N SER A 145 -25.73 28.21 -7.79
CA SER A 145 -25.19 26.86 -7.59
C SER A 145 -26.28 25.79 -7.69
N ARG A 146 -27.55 26.09 -7.34
CA ARG A 146 -28.67 25.16 -7.46
C ARG A 146 -28.89 24.66 -8.90
N ASP A 147 -28.84 25.55 -9.89
CA ASP A 147 -28.96 25.19 -11.32
C ASP A 147 -27.79 24.30 -11.76
N TYR A 148 -26.57 24.69 -11.38
CA TYR A 148 -25.33 23.97 -11.69
C TYR A 148 -25.28 22.57 -11.04
N PHE A 149 -25.65 22.45 -9.76
CA PHE A 149 -25.73 21.18 -9.05
C PHE A 149 -26.78 20.25 -9.68
N CYS A 150 -27.94 20.77 -10.10
CA CYS A 150 -28.91 19.96 -10.85
C CYS A 150 -28.29 19.40 -12.14
N ALA A 151 -27.57 20.24 -12.90
CA ALA A 151 -26.96 19.84 -14.17
C ALA A 151 -25.80 18.82 -14.00
N VAL A 152 -24.98 18.96 -12.96
CA VAL A 152 -23.91 17.99 -12.64
C VAL A 152 -24.51 16.66 -12.18
N VAL A 153 -25.53 16.66 -11.32
CA VAL A 153 -26.18 15.43 -10.83
C VAL A 153 -26.97 14.72 -11.94
N ASP A 154 -27.57 15.47 -12.89
CA ASP A 154 -28.18 14.90 -14.08
C ASP A 154 -27.16 14.18 -14.97
N LEU A 155 -25.94 14.71 -15.10
CA LEU A 155 -24.86 14.09 -15.85
C LEU A 155 -24.41 12.76 -15.19
N THR A 156 -24.25 12.73 -13.87
CA THR A 156 -24.00 11.49 -13.11
C THR A 156 -25.13 10.47 -13.31
N ALA A 157 -26.39 10.92 -13.35
CA ALA A 157 -27.54 10.05 -13.60
C ALA A 157 -27.54 9.47 -15.02
N PHE A 158 -27.06 10.21 -16.02
CA PHE A 158 -26.92 9.72 -17.39
C PHE A 158 -25.80 8.69 -17.51
N HIS A 159 -24.60 8.97 -16.96
CA HIS A 159 -23.48 8.02 -16.97
C HIS A 159 -23.83 6.72 -16.22
N SER A 160 -24.59 6.83 -15.12
CA SER A 160 -25.16 5.68 -14.39
C SER A 160 -26.10 4.80 -15.24
N ILE A 161 -26.86 5.40 -16.17
CA ILE A 161 -27.74 4.68 -17.09
C ILE A 161 -26.92 4.02 -18.21
N ASP A 162 -25.89 4.68 -18.71
CA ASP A 162 -25.02 4.14 -19.77
C ASP A 162 -24.15 2.96 -19.26
N ILE A 163 -23.66 3.01 -18.02
CA ILE A 163 -23.00 1.88 -17.33
C ILE A 163 -23.92 0.65 -17.27
N ASP A 164 -25.17 0.81 -16.81
CA ASP A 164 -26.13 -0.29 -16.72
C ASP A 164 -26.56 -0.80 -18.11
N GLN A 165 -26.73 0.09 -19.10
CA GLN A 165 -27.05 -0.34 -20.47
C GLN A 165 -25.89 -1.13 -21.10
N PHE A 166 -24.63 -0.72 -20.86
CA PHE A 166 -23.45 -1.47 -21.30
C PHE A 166 -23.32 -2.81 -20.56
N ALA A 167 -23.32 -2.81 -19.22
CA ALA A 167 -23.11 -4.02 -18.42
C ALA A 167 -24.18 -5.11 -18.63
N ARG A 168 -25.40 -4.76 -19.04
CA ARG A 168 -26.44 -5.72 -19.44
C ARG A 168 -26.25 -6.34 -20.84
N SER A 169 -25.45 -5.71 -21.70
CA SER A 169 -25.34 -6.06 -23.13
C SER A 169 -23.98 -6.63 -23.53
N ALA A 170 -22.94 -6.37 -22.73
CA ALA A 170 -21.59 -6.85 -22.97
C ALA A 170 -21.32 -8.23 -22.33
N GLU A 171 -20.56 -9.07 -23.03
CA GLU A 171 -20.01 -10.32 -22.48
C GLU A 171 -18.68 -10.07 -21.75
N ASN A 172 -18.31 -10.97 -20.83
CA ASN A 172 -17.17 -10.81 -19.91
C ASN A 172 -15.81 -11.13 -20.59
N GLU A 173 -15.50 -10.33 -21.61
CA GLU A 173 -14.27 -10.32 -22.41
C GLU A 173 -13.35 -9.15 -21.97
N SER A 174 -12.05 -9.20 -22.29
CA SER A 174 -11.09 -8.15 -21.89
C SER A 174 -11.50 -6.76 -22.40
N SER A 175 -11.66 -6.58 -23.71
CA SER A 175 -12.04 -5.30 -24.32
C SER A 175 -13.33 -4.69 -23.79
N ASN A 176 -14.27 -5.52 -23.32
CA ASN A 176 -15.50 -5.06 -22.67
C ASN A 176 -15.26 -4.65 -21.20
N ARG A 177 -14.34 -5.32 -20.50
CA ARG A 177 -13.92 -4.92 -19.14
C ARG A 177 -13.16 -3.60 -19.16
N ASP A 178 -12.23 -3.43 -20.09
CA ASP A 178 -11.41 -2.22 -20.23
C ASP A 178 -12.31 -1.00 -20.46
N ARG A 179 -13.23 -1.09 -21.44
CA ARG A 179 -14.23 -0.07 -21.73
C ARG A 179 -15.24 0.17 -20.59
N LEU A 180 -15.55 -0.84 -19.78
CA LEU A 180 -16.38 -0.65 -18.58
C LEU A 180 -15.59 0.06 -17.47
N CYS A 181 -14.29 -0.17 -17.38
CA CYS A 181 -13.40 0.55 -16.46
C CYS A 181 -13.42 2.05 -16.78
N ASP A 182 -13.26 2.46 -18.04
CA ASP A 182 -13.37 3.87 -18.48
C ASP A 182 -14.68 4.53 -17.99
N LEU A 183 -15.81 3.85 -18.19
CA LEU A 183 -17.14 4.35 -17.79
C LEU A 183 -17.30 4.43 -16.27
N ILE A 184 -16.78 3.45 -15.52
CA ILE A 184 -16.76 3.47 -14.06
C ILE A 184 -15.90 4.63 -13.56
N CYS A 185 -14.69 4.81 -14.11
CA CYS A 185 -13.78 5.89 -13.76
C CYS A 185 -14.41 7.26 -14.02
N GLU A 186 -15.00 7.53 -15.20
CA GLU A 186 -15.65 8.81 -15.46
C GLU A 186 -16.84 9.06 -14.52
N ASN A 187 -17.60 8.04 -14.14
CA ASN A 187 -18.67 8.18 -13.14
C ASN A 187 -18.16 8.43 -11.72
N LEU A 188 -17.11 7.71 -11.28
CA LEU A 188 -16.44 7.96 -9.98
C LEU A 188 -15.88 9.38 -9.91
N ASP A 189 -15.31 9.87 -11.00
CA ASP A 189 -14.79 11.23 -11.16
C ASP A 189 -15.87 12.32 -10.94
N HIS A 190 -17.14 12.02 -11.24
CA HIS A 190 -18.29 12.86 -10.84
C HIS A 190 -18.66 12.71 -9.36
N ILE A 191 -18.60 11.51 -8.77
CA ILE A 191 -18.94 11.29 -7.34
C ILE A 191 -17.88 11.91 -6.42
N HIS A 192 -16.59 11.78 -6.75
CA HIS A 192 -15.50 12.46 -6.04
C HIS A 192 -15.67 13.97 -6.06
N TYR A 193 -16.03 14.56 -7.21
CA TYR A 193 -16.30 16.00 -7.29
C TYR A 193 -17.51 16.45 -6.45
N LEU A 194 -18.55 15.62 -6.30
CA LEU A 194 -19.65 15.89 -5.37
C LEU A 194 -19.16 15.86 -3.91
N ASN A 195 -18.30 14.91 -3.55
CA ASN A 195 -17.68 14.83 -2.22
C ASN A 195 -16.75 16.04 -1.94
N ASP A 196 -15.98 16.51 -2.93
CA ASP A 196 -15.15 17.70 -2.81
C ASP A 196 -15.95 18.96 -2.46
N ILE A 197 -17.21 19.06 -2.94
CA ILE A 197 -18.12 20.16 -2.59
C ILE A 197 -18.63 19.99 -1.15
N PHE A 198 -19.03 18.78 -0.73
CA PHE A 198 -19.45 18.52 0.65
C PHE A 198 -18.32 18.81 1.66
N LEU A 199 -17.07 18.48 1.32
CA LEU A 199 -15.89 18.72 2.15
C LEU A 199 -15.57 20.21 2.41
N ILE A 200 -16.24 21.15 1.74
CA ILE A 200 -16.12 22.60 1.97
C ILE A 200 -16.77 23.01 3.32
N LYS A 201 -17.79 22.27 3.78
CA LYS A 201 -18.52 22.50 5.05
C LYS A 201 -19.34 23.80 5.14
N ASP A 202 -19.78 24.40 4.03
CA ASP A 202 -20.88 25.38 4.07
C ASP A 202 -22.22 24.63 4.23
N GLU A 203 -22.83 24.77 5.42
CA GLU A 203 -24.07 24.07 5.81
C GLU A 203 -25.20 24.21 4.77
N HIS A 204 -25.34 25.39 4.15
CA HIS A 204 -26.40 25.65 3.18
C HIS A 204 -26.08 25.02 1.81
N LEU A 205 -24.83 25.04 1.35
CA LEU A 205 -24.43 24.36 0.11
C LEU A 205 -24.51 22.83 0.27
N SER A 206 -24.06 22.27 1.39
CA SER A 206 -24.21 20.83 1.68
C SER A 206 -25.68 20.41 1.79
N ALA A 207 -26.54 21.21 2.44
CA ALA A 207 -27.97 20.91 2.51
C ALA A 207 -28.67 20.98 1.14
N VAL A 208 -28.35 21.99 0.32
CA VAL A 208 -28.90 22.11 -1.05
C VAL A 208 -28.37 20.99 -1.94
N LEU A 209 -27.09 20.63 -1.87
CA LEU A 209 -26.51 19.53 -2.65
C LEU A 209 -27.11 18.19 -2.23
N SER A 210 -27.29 17.95 -0.92
CA SER A 210 -27.96 16.76 -0.39
C SER A 210 -29.40 16.63 -0.91
N GLU A 211 -30.19 17.72 -0.92
CA GLU A 211 -31.55 17.72 -1.48
C GLU A 211 -31.56 17.33 -2.96
N ILE A 212 -30.63 17.87 -3.74
CA ILE A 212 -30.53 17.66 -5.19
C ILE A 212 -30.05 16.24 -5.50
N VAL A 213 -28.97 15.78 -4.87
CA VAL A 213 -28.42 14.42 -5.03
C VAL A 213 -29.47 13.38 -4.64
N PHE A 214 -30.18 13.57 -3.52
CA PHE A 214 -31.24 12.65 -3.13
C PHE A 214 -32.40 12.63 -4.13
N ARG A 215 -32.94 13.80 -4.52
CA ARG A 215 -34.14 13.86 -5.37
C ARG A 215 -33.91 13.63 -6.86
N ARG A 216 -32.68 13.80 -7.38
CA ARG A 216 -32.35 13.64 -8.82
C ARG A 216 -31.57 12.37 -9.15
N LEU A 217 -30.84 11.79 -8.19
CA LEU A 217 -30.04 10.59 -8.39
C LEU A 217 -30.48 9.43 -7.47
N LEU A 218 -30.34 9.59 -6.15
CA LEU A 218 -30.46 8.45 -5.22
C LEU A 218 -31.88 7.87 -5.16
N ALA A 219 -32.90 8.68 -4.90
CA ALA A 219 -34.29 8.23 -4.88
C ALA A 219 -34.85 7.87 -6.28
N PRO A 220 -34.80 8.75 -7.31
CA PRO A 220 -35.53 8.55 -8.57
C PRO A 220 -34.89 7.53 -9.51
N LEU A 221 -33.60 7.20 -9.32
CA LEU A 221 -32.86 6.26 -10.14
C LEU A 221 -32.44 5.03 -9.32
N TYR A 222 -31.65 5.19 -8.26
CA TYR A 222 -31.09 4.03 -7.56
C TYR A 222 -32.15 3.30 -6.71
N LEU A 223 -32.72 3.94 -5.68
CA LEU A 223 -33.72 3.31 -4.80
C LEU A 223 -34.95 2.83 -5.59
N CYS A 224 -35.43 3.61 -6.56
CA CYS A 224 -36.44 3.18 -7.54
C CYS A 224 -36.10 1.87 -8.24
N SER A 225 -34.85 1.70 -8.69
CA SER A 225 -34.44 0.53 -9.47
C SER A 225 -34.29 -0.71 -8.60
N LEU A 226 -33.69 -0.55 -7.41
CA LEU A 226 -33.58 -1.60 -6.40
C LEU A 226 -34.96 -2.17 -6.01
N ALA A 227 -35.96 -1.29 -5.79
CA ALA A 227 -37.34 -1.67 -5.52
C ALA A 227 -38.19 -1.96 -6.79
N SER A 228 -37.60 -1.84 -7.99
CA SER A 228 -38.27 -2.02 -9.29
C SER A 228 -39.56 -1.19 -9.48
N LEU A 229 -39.65 -0.02 -8.85
CA LEU A 229 -40.86 0.82 -8.80
C LEU A 229 -41.09 1.56 -10.12
N ARG A 230 -42.04 1.10 -10.94
CA ARG A 230 -42.50 1.79 -12.16
C ARG A 230 -43.73 2.63 -11.85
N ILE A 231 -43.54 3.92 -11.58
CA ILE A 231 -44.62 4.86 -11.26
C ILE A 231 -45.01 5.65 -12.52
N CYS A 232 -44.04 5.98 -13.39
CA CYS A 232 -44.29 6.53 -14.73
C CYS A 232 -44.32 5.46 -15.85
N PRO A 233 -45.10 5.67 -16.92
CA PRO A 233 -44.84 4.99 -18.19
C PRO A 233 -43.46 5.39 -18.75
N ASN A 234 -42.82 4.46 -19.45
CA ASN A 234 -41.44 4.59 -19.98
C ASN A 234 -40.36 4.92 -18.93
N ALA A 235 -40.62 4.68 -17.64
CA ALA A 235 -39.65 4.88 -16.57
C ALA A 235 -38.35 4.08 -16.80
N ILE A 236 -37.22 4.74 -16.57
CA ILE A 236 -35.90 4.12 -16.53
C ILE A 236 -35.75 3.38 -15.20
N ILE A 237 -35.35 2.12 -15.28
CA ILE A 237 -34.99 1.27 -14.14
C ILE A 237 -33.70 0.55 -14.49
N LEU A 238 -32.67 0.78 -13.66
CA LEU A 238 -31.39 0.07 -13.67
C LEU A 238 -31.59 -1.39 -13.20
N SER A 239 -30.59 -2.25 -13.43
CA SER A 239 -30.59 -3.59 -12.84
C SER A 239 -30.36 -3.49 -11.32
N PRO A 240 -30.86 -4.45 -10.51
CA PRO A 240 -30.54 -4.49 -9.07
C PRO A 240 -29.04 -4.53 -8.82
N VAL A 241 -28.29 -5.23 -9.69
CA VAL A 241 -26.82 -5.28 -9.74
C VAL A 241 -26.23 -3.87 -9.85
N SER A 242 -26.50 -3.15 -10.94
CA SER A 242 -25.94 -1.81 -11.18
C SER A 242 -26.43 -0.81 -10.13
N SER A 243 -27.66 -0.95 -9.64
CA SER A 243 -28.19 -0.12 -8.57
C SER A 243 -27.44 -0.31 -7.24
N LEU A 244 -27.12 -1.55 -6.86
CA LEU A 244 -26.39 -1.86 -5.63
C LEU A 244 -24.91 -1.49 -5.76
N PHE A 245 -24.31 -1.69 -6.93
CA PHE A 245 -22.97 -1.18 -7.26
C PHE A 245 -22.88 0.35 -7.09
N LEU A 246 -23.76 1.11 -7.76
CA LEU A 246 -23.73 2.58 -7.70
C LEU A 246 -24.07 3.14 -6.30
N LEU A 247 -24.94 2.46 -5.54
CA LEU A 247 -25.19 2.79 -4.13
C LEU A 247 -23.98 2.49 -3.23
N SER A 248 -23.26 1.38 -3.48
CA SER A 248 -22.01 1.06 -2.79
C SER A 248 -20.96 2.12 -3.06
N GLN A 249 -20.77 2.51 -4.32
CA GLN A 249 -19.80 3.53 -4.72
C GLN A 249 -20.10 4.89 -4.11
N PHE A 250 -21.37 5.30 -4.08
CA PHE A 250 -21.77 6.51 -3.38
C PHE A 250 -21.40 6.47 -1.88
N LEU A 251 -21.63 5.34 -1.19
CA LEU A 251 -21.28 5.19 0.22
C LEU A 251 -19.78 4.95 0.49
N LEU A 252 -18.98 4.51 -0.48
CA LEU A 252 -17.54 4.38 -0.32
C LEU A 252 -16.81 5.73 -0.52
N VAL A 253 -17.36 6.62 -1.35
CA VAL A 253 -16.76 7.92 -1.66
C VAL A 253 -17.31 9.07 -0.81
N VAL A 254 -18.63 9.14 -0.59
CA VAL A 254 -19.27 10.29 0.07
C VAL A 254 -19.33 10.09 1.58
N THR A 255 -18.59 10.91 2.32
CA THR A 255 -18.50 10.84 3.79
C THR A 255 -19.37 11.87 4.53
N ASP A 256 -20.17 12.65 3.81
CA ASP A 256 -21.05 13.68 4.39
C ASP A 256 -22.22 13.06 5.16
N SER A 257 -22.32 13.36 6.45
CA SER A 257 -23.36 12.81 7.32
C SER A 257 -24.77 13.18 6.87
N GLN A 258 -25.02 14.39 6.36
CA GLN A 258 -26.38 14.79 5.96
C GLN A 258 -26.83 14.01 4.73
N ALA A 259 -25.97 13.88 3.72
CA ALA A 259 -26.25 13.09 2.52
C ALA A 259 -26.42 11.59 2.84
N VAL A 260 -25.52 11.02 3.65
CA VAL A 260 -25.54 9.60 4.04
C VAL A 260 -26.76 9.27 4.91
N GLN A 261 -27.07 10.08 5.93
CA GLN A 261 -28.25 9.84 6.77
C GLN A 261 -29.57 9.99 6.01
N THR A 262 -29.65 10.93 5.05
CA THR A 262 -30.84 11.08 4.19
C THR A 262 -31.07 9.82 3.32
N LEU A 263 -29.99 9.27 2.73
CA LEU A 263 -30.04 8.02 1.97
C LEU A 263 -30.47 6.84 2.85
N LEU A 264 -29.81 6.64 3.99
CA LEU A 264 -30.05 5.47 4.84
C LEU A 264 -31.41 5.49 5.53
N SER A 265 -31.90 6.66 5.93
CA SER A 265 -33.25 6.81 6.53
C SER A 265 -34.34 6.35 5.54
N SER A 266 -34.28 6.81 4.29
CA SER A 266 -35.21 6.38 3.23
C SER A 266 -35.01 4.90 2.87
N PHE A 267 -33.76 4.42 2.80
CA PHE A 267 -33.49 3.00 2.52
C PHE A 267 -34.08 2.04 3.56
N PHE A 268 -33.87 2.30 4.86
CA PHE A 268 -34.31 1.41 5.93
C PHE A 268 -35.78 1.57 6.32
N PHE A 269 -36.31 2.80 6.31
CA PHE A 269 -37.64 3.11 6.84
C PHE A 269 -38.64 3.62 5.80
N GLY A 270 -38.14 4.13 4.66
CA GLY A 270 -38.93 4.78 3.63
C GLY A 270 -39.88 3.87 2.84
N ASP A 271 -40.74 4.53 2.07
CA ASP A 271 -41.79 3.92 1.25
C ASP A 271 -41.79 4.48 -0.18
N GLY A 272 -42.82 4.15 -0.96
CA GLY A 272 -42.96 4.65 -2.33
C GLY A 272 -43.16 6.17 -2.45
N SER A 273 -43.47 6.89 -1.35
CA SER A 273 -43.76 8.33 -1.36
C SER A 273 -42.52 9.24 -1.21
N ASP A 274 -41.39 8.69 -0.76
CA ASP A 274 -40.08 9.36 -0.82
C ASP A 274 -39.66 9.65 -2.27
N VAL A 275 -40.11 8.81 -3.20
CA VAL A 275 -39.89 8.97 -4.64
C VAL A 275 -40.81 10.07 -5.18
N ARG A 276 -40.34 11.32 -5.14
CA ARG A 276 -41.09 12.48 -5.65
C ARG A 276 -40.87 12.76 -7.15
N GLN A 277 -39.85 12.13 -7.74
CA GLN A 277 -39.48 12.30 -9.15
C GLN A 277 -39.05 10.93 -9.72
N GLN A 278 -39.13 10.73 -11.04
CA GLN A 278 -38.63 9.52 -11.71
C GLN A 278 -38.16 9.83 -13.13
N TRP A 279 -37.04 9.24 -13.53
CA TRP A 279 -36.51 9.36 -14.90
C TRP A 279 -37.34 8.55 -15.90
N SER A 280 -37.65 9.13 -17.06
CA SER A 280 -38.42 8.50 -18.14
C SER A 280 -37.92 8.95 -19.52
N ARG A 281 -38.20 8.17 -20.57
CA ARG A 281 -37.90 8.54 -21.97
C ARG A 281 -39.10 9.25 -22.62
N SER A 282 -38.90 10.51 -23.02
CA SER A 282 -39.90 11.29 -23.76
C SER A 282 -40.10 10.73 -25.18
N GLN A 283 -41.35 10.70 -25.65
CA GLN A 283 -41.67 10.42 -27.06
C GLN A 283 -41.90 11.75 -27.81
N PRO A 284 -41.46 11.88 -29.08
CA PRO A 284 -40.85 10.85 -29.93
C PRO A 284 -39.33 10.70 -29.76
N ASP A 285 -38.61 11.75 -29.33
CA ASP A 285 -37.14 11.87 -29.49
C ASP A 285 -36.28 11.02 -28.53
N ALA A 286 -36.89 10.09 -27.78
CA ALA A 286 -36.28 9.20 -26.78
C ALA A 286 -35.47 9.85 -25.63
N LYS A 287 -35.39 11.19 -25.60
CA LYS A 287 -34.62 11.97 -24.61
C LYS A 287 -35.01 11.64 -23.17
N LEU A 288 -34.02 11.58 -22.29
CA LEU A 288 -34.22 11.42 -20.85
C LEU A 288 -34.80 12.69 -20.24
N ILE A 289 -35.88 12.54 -19.46
CA ILE A 289 -36.54 13.61 -18.71
C ILE A 289 -36.84 13.14 -17.28
N LEU A 290 -36.69 14.04 -16.31
CA LEU A 290 -37.08 13.81 -14.91
C LEU A 290 -38.52 14.27 -14.71
N VAL A 291 -39.42 13.32 -14.43
CA VAL A 291 -40.86 13.56 -14.29
C VAL A 291 -41.22 13.67 -12.81
N ASN A 292 -41.95 14.72 -12.44
CA ASN A 292 -42.52 14.86 -11.09
C ASN A 292 -43.69 13.90 -10.90
N LEU A 293 -43.73 13.20 -9.77
CA LEU A 293 -44.75 12.22 -9.47
C LEU A 293 -45.89 12.80 -8.61
N PRO A 294 -47.15 12.34 -8.80
CA PRO A 294 -48.21 12.60 -7.84
C PRO A 294 -47.94 11.83 -6.54
N LEU A 295 -48.40 12.36 -5.40
CA LEU A 295 -48.28 11.69 -4.11
C LEU A 295 -49.08 10.38 -4.11
N THR A 296 -48.39 9.24 -4.08
CA THR A 296 -49.00 7.91 -4.02
C THR A 296 -49.08 7.40 -2.58
N ASN A 297 -50.29 7.19 -2.07
CA ASN A 297 -50.51 6.60 -0.75
C ASN A 297 -50.23 5.07 -0.76
N THR A 298 -48.96 4.68 -0.81
CA THR A 298 -48.52 3.27 -0.78
C THR A 298 -48.37 2.75 0.65
N THR A 299 -49.24 1.84 1.09
CA THR A 299 -49.26 1.32 2.48
C THR A 299 -48.22 0.23 2.76
N SER A 300 -47.05 0.28 2.12
CA SER A 300 -45.98 -0.72 2.28
C SER A 300 -44.76 -0.06 2.90
N ASN A 301 -44.48 -0.38 4.16
CA ASN A 301 -43.33 0.16 4.89
C ASN A 301 -42.04 -0.58 4.49
N ARG A 302 -40.89 0.12 4.52
CA ARG A 302 -39.56 -0.44 4.25
C ARG A 302 -39.41 -1.08 2.85
N VAL A 303 -40.01 -0.49 1.81
CA VAL A 303 -40.05 -1.08 0.44
C VAL A 303 -38.66 -1.38 -0.10
N PHE A 304 -37.71 -0.46 0.08
CA PHE A 304 -36.35 -0.57 -0.42
C PHE A 304 -35.57 -1.67 0.32
N PHE A 305 -35.60 -1.68 1.66
CA PHE A 305 -34.98 -2.73 2.47
C PHE A 305 -35.54 -4.13 2.19
N ASN A 306 -36.86 -4.28 2.05
CA ASN A 306 -37.48 -5.56 1.69
C ASN A 306 -37.06 -6.03 0.28
N SER A 307 -36.87 -5.11 -0.66
CA SER A 307 -36.37 -5.41 -2.01
C SER A 307 -34.88 -5.75 -2.01
N TYR A 308 -34.10 -5.12 -1.13
CA TYR A 308 -32.70 -5.45 -0.86
C TYR A 308 -32.54 -6.86 -0.28
N LEU A 309 -33.31 -7.24 0.75
CA LEU A 309 -33.28 -8.60 1.31
C LEU A 309 -33.61 -9.65 0.23
N LYS A 310 -34.57 -9.35 -0.65
CA LYS A 310 -34.90 -10.20 -1.81
C LYS A 310 -33.75 -10.28 -2.84
N SER A 311 -32.92 -9.25 -2.97
CA SER A 311 -31.76 -9.23 -3.89
C SER A 311 -30.56 -10.07 -3.40
N LEU A 312 -30.49 -10.36 -2.09
CA LEU A 312 -29.50 -11.26 -1.50
C LEU A 312 -29.79 -12.76 -1.74
N ASN A 313 -31.00 -13.11 -2.18
CA ASN A 313 -31.39 -14.51 -2.43
C ASN A 313 -30.65 -15.08 -3.66
N CYS A 314 -29.76 -16.04 -3.42
CA CYS A 314 -28.91 -16.69 -4.42
C CYS A 314 -29.61 -17.81 -5.22
N GLU A 315 -30.93 -17.82 -5.34
CA GLU A 315 -31.74 -18.85 -6.03
C GLU A 315 -31.35 -19.16 -7.49
N ARG A 316 -30.78 -18.19 -8.21
CA ARG A 316 -30.48 -18.30 -9.66
C ARG A 316 -29.06 -17.91 -10.03
N ASN A 317 -28.52 -16.92 -9.35
CA ASN A 317 -27.12 -16.50 -9.35
C ASN A 317 -26.88 -15.66 -8.11
N ASP A 318 -25.62 -15.43 -7.78
CA ASP A 318 -25.20 -14.58 -6.67
C ASP A 318 -24.90 -13.12 -7.09
N HIS A 319 -25.23 -12.71 -8.32
CA HIS A 319 -24.71 -11.47 -8.89
C HIS A 319 -25.27 -10.24 -8.15
N ALA A 320 -26.58 -10.21 -7.90
CA ALA A 320 -27.19 -9.16 -7.07
C ALA A 320 -26.79 -9.30 -5.60
N ALA A 321 -26.63 -10.53 -5.10
CA ALA A 321 -26.26 -10.78 -3.71
C ALA A 321 -24.85 -10.28 -3.39
N PHE A 322 -23.88 -10.46 -4.30
CA PHE A 322 -22.52 -9.94 -4.17
C PHE A 322 -22.50 -8.41 -3.98
N PHE A 323 -23.20 -7.65 -4.83
CA PHE A 323 -23.28 -6.21 -4.68
C PHE A 323 -24.16 -5.77 -3.50
N GLY A 324 -25.12 -6.60 -3.07
CA GLY A 324 -25.86 -6.38 -1.82
C GLY A 324 -24.94 -6.50 -0.58
N LEU A 325 -24.08 -7.52 -0.55
CA LEU A 325 -23.03 -7.65 0.46
C LEU A 325 -22.04 -6.46 0.40
N LEU A 326 -21.61 -6.04 -0.80
CA LEU A 326 -20.73 -4.88 -0.95
C LEU A 326 -21.38 -3.59 -0.41
N PHE A 327 -22.68 -3.41 -0.65
CA PHE A 327 -23.44 -2.28 -0.14
C PHE A 327 -23.53 -2.29 1.40
N LEU A 328 -23.77 -3.46 2.00
CA LEU A 328 -23.75 -3.63 3.46
C LEU A 328 -22.36 -3.36 4.05
N TYR A 329 -21.29 -3.82 3.39
CA TYR A 329 -19.92 -3.48 3.79
C TYR A 329 -19.66 -1.97 3.71
N ALA A 330 -20.10 -1.29 2.64
CA ALA A 330 -19.97 0.16 2.51
C ALA A 330 -20.70 0.93 3.63
N ILE A 331 -21.90 0.48 4.01
CA ILE A 331 -22.62 1.00 5.18
C ILE A 331 -21.78 0.82 6.47
N CYS A 332 -21.20 -0.36 6.68
CA CYS A 332 -20.42 -0.68 7.86
C CYS A 332 -19.02 -0.03 7.93
N GLN A 333 -18.58 0.69 6.89
CA GLN A 333 -17.28 1.40 6.86
C GLN A 333 -17.40 2.93 6.76
N ASN A 334 -18.54 3.47 6.30
CA ASN A 334 -18.69 4.90 6.06
C ASN A 334 -18.79 5.70 7.39
N LYS A 335 -17.88 6.66 7.56
CA LYS A 335 -17.76 7.50 8.77
C LYS A 335 -18.94 8.47 8.99
N GLY A 336 -19.73 8.76 7.96
CA GLY A 336 -20.96 9.55 8.03
C GLY A 336 -22.18 8.76 8.52
N VAL A 337 -22.01 7.49 8.89
CA VAL A 337 -23.09 6.61 9.38
C VAL A 337 -23.24 6.74 10.90
N MET A 338 -24.36 7.32 11.34
CA MET A 338 -24.71 7.39 12.76
C MET A 338 -25.14 6.01 13.28
N ALA A 339 -24.53 5.55 14.37
CA ALA A 339 -24.82 4.25 14.98
C ALA A 339 -26.31 4.07 15.33
N GLU A 340 -26.99 5.16 15.73
CA GLU A 340 -28.42 5.18 16.04
C GLU A 340 -29.29 4.64 14.91
N ILE A 341 -28.98 4.94 13.64
CA ILE A 341 -29.73 4.42 12.49
C ILE A 341 -29.45 2.93 12.28
N LEU A 342 -28.24 2.44 12.53
CA LEU A 342 -27.92 1.00 12.42
C LEU A 342 -28.65 0.18 13.48
N THR A 343 -28.74 0.70 14.72
CA THR A 343 -29.52 0.12 15.81
C THR A 343 -31.02 0.14 15.50
N ALA A 344 -31.57 1.28 15.06
CA ALA A 344 -32.97 1.41 14.68
C ALA A 344 -33.37 0.55 13.46
N ALA A 345 -32.42 0.28 12.56
CA ALA A 345 -32.58 -0.60 11.40
C ALA A 345 -32.46 -2.10 11.75
N GLN A 346 -32.15 -2.46 13.01
CA GLN A 346 -32.01 -3.84 13.48
C GLN A 346 -30.92 -4.65 12.73
N ILE A 347 -29.86 -3.98 12.29
CA ILE A 347 -28.72 -4.61 11.60
C ILE A 347 -27.81 -5.33 12.60
N THR A 348 -27.56 -4.69 13.75
CA THR A 348 -27.02 -5.33 14.94
C THR A 348 -28.12 -6.14 15.63
N PRO A 349 -27.88 -7.42 16.00
CA PRO A 349 -28.84 -8.19 16.79
C PRO A 349 -29.15 -7.51 18.14
N SER A 350 -30.36 -6.98 18.28
CA SER A 350 -30.85 -6.37 19.52
C SER A 350 -31.14 -7.44 20.56
N MET A 351 -30.67 -7.27 21.80
CA MET A 351 -30.89 -8.24 22.89
C MET A 351 -32.37 -8.41 23.28
N ASP A 352 -33.20 -7.39 23.06
CA ASP A 352 -34.58 -7.33 23.55
C ASP A 352 -35.64 -7.57 22.45
N CYS A 353 -35.96 -8.83 22.14
CA CYS A 353 -37.26 -9.18 21.54
C CYS A 353 -37.64 -10.67 21.63
N GLU A 354 -38.52 -11.03 22.57
CA GLU A 354 -39.26 -12.31 22.54
C GLU A 354 -40.51 -12.27 21.62
N LEU A 355 -40.69 -11.20 20.83
CA LEU A 355 -41.94 -10.92 20.11
C LEU A 355 -41.73 -10.35 18.69
N ALA A 356 -41.43 -11.21 17.71
CA ALA A 356 -41.92 -11.09 16.32
C ALA A 356 -41.52 -12.30 15.46
N ASP A 357 -42.50 -13.01 14.90
CA ASP A 357 -42.25 -13.96 13.80
C ASP A 357 -41.70 -13.20 12.57
N SER A 358 -40.43 -13.46 12.21
CA SER A 358 -39.87 -12.99 10.94
C SER A 358 -38.73 -13.90 10.47
N GLU A 359 -39.07 -14.91 9.66
CA GLU A 359 -38.15 -15.88 9.04
C GLU A 359 -37.18 -15.25 8.00
N HIS A 360 -37.02 -13.93 8.01
CA HIS A 360 -36.40 -13.11 6.96
C HIS A 360 -35.42 -12.05 7.50
N GLY A 361 -34.95 -12.20 8.75
CA GLY A 361 -33.93 -11.33 9.32
C GLY A 361 -32.60 -11.40 8.55
N LEU A 362 -31.88 -10.27 8.49
CA LEU A 362 -30.63 -10.13 7.72
C LEU A 362 -29.60 -11.25 8.03
N LEU A 363 -29.46 -11.63 9.30
CA LEU A 363 -28.56 -12.71 9.72
C LEU A 363 -28.92 -14.06 9.06
N GLU A 364 -30.17 -14.50 9.10
CA GLU A 364 -30.57 -15.78 8.48
C GLU A 364 -30.41 -15.74 6.96
N VAL A 365 -30.56 -14.57 6.32
CA VAL A 365 -30.24 -14.40 4.88
C VAL A 365 -28.74 -14.61 4.63
N LEU A 366 -27.84 -14.00 5.43
CA LEU A 366 -26.39 -14.21 5.33
C LEU A 366 -25.99 -15.68 5.58
N LEU A 367 -26.57 -16.31 6.60
CA LEU A 367 -26.34 -17.74 6.91
C LEU A 367 -26.88 -18.66 5.81
N SER A 368 -27.95 -18.26 5.09
CA SER A 368 -28.45 -18.98 3.93
C SER A 368 -27.46 -18.99 2.76
N ILE A 369 -26.70 -17.90 2.55
CA ILE A 369 -25.66 -17.81 1.51
C ILE A 369 -24.53 -18.82 1.80
N LEU A 370 -24.07 -18.89 3.05
CA LEU A 370 -23.09 -19.90 3.47
C LEU A 370 -23.62 -21.33 3.21
N SER A 371 -24.84 -21.61 3.69
CA SER A 371 -25.52 -22.90 3.56
C SER A 371 -25.92 -23.28 2.12
N LEU A 372 -25.96 -22.32 1.20
CA LEU A 372 -26.18 -22.57 -0.23
C LEU A 372 -24.88 -22.89 -0.96
N SER A 373 -23.75 -22.31 -0.52
CA SER A 373 -22.46 -22.36 -1.21
C SER A 373 -21.77 -23.74 -1.21
N THR A 374 -22.19 -24.66 -0.33
CA THR A 374 -21.63 -26.01 -0.15
C THR A 374 -22.32 -27.10 -0.97
N LYS A 375 -23.48 -26.80 -1.59
CA LYS A 375 -24.30 -27.76 -2.32
C LYS A 375 -23.63 -28.22 -3.63
N SER A 376 -24.11 -29.30 -4.23
CA SER A 376 -23.49 -29.91 -5.43
C SER A 376 -23.69 -29.12 -6.72
N ASP A 377 -24.69 -28.23 -6.79
CA ASP A 377 -25.04 -27.43 -7.96
C ASP A 377 -25.15 -25.94 -7.58
N THR A 378 -24.04 -25.37 -7.11
CA THR A 378 -23.97 -24.01 -6.56
C THR A 378 -23.84 -22.94 -7.63
N VAL A 379 -24.69 -21.91 -7.53
CA VAL A 379 -24.57 -20.66 -8.30
C VAL A 379 -23.86 -19.52 -7.52
N VAL A 380 -23.16 -19.87 -6.44
CA VAL A 380 -22.44 -18.93 -5.54
C VAL A 380 -20.93 -19.03 -5.77
N ARG A 381 -20.29 -17.91 -6.09
CA ARG A 381 -18.86 -17.73 -6.29
C ARG A 381 -18.12 -17.61 -4.96
N VAL A 382 -16.82 -17.87 -4.97
CA VAL A 382 -16.00 -17.85 -3.74
C VAL A 382 -15.88 -16.43 -3.18
N VAL A 383 -15.68 -15.43 -4.06
CA VAL A 383 -15.64 -13.99 -3.70
C VAL A 383 -16.87 -13.53 -2.89
N THR A 384 -18.05 -14.14 -3.14
CA THR A 384 -19.30 -13.84 -2.44
C THR A 384 -19.36 -14.48 -1.05
N VAL A 385 -18.83 -15.69 -0.89
CA VAL A 385 -18.72 -16.36 0.43
C VAL A 385 -17.70 -15.64 1.30
N GLU A 386 -16.55 -15.26 0.74
CA GLU A 386 -15.51 -14.53 1.45
C GLU A 386 -16.01 -13.18 1.99
N LEU A 387 -16.69 -12.38 1.15
CA LEU A 387 -17.30 -11.13 1.57
C LEU A 387 -18.40 -11.34 2.64
N CYS A 388 -19.19 -12.41 2.52
CA CYS A 388 -20.20 -12.77 3.53
C CYS A 388 -19.56 -13.10 4.89
N CYS A 389 -18.50 -13.91 4.92
CA CYS A 389 -17.76 -14.23 6.15
C CYS A 389 -17.15 -12.98 6.79
N MET A 390 -16.59 -12.05 5.99
CA MET A 390 -16.05 -10.78 6.50
C MET A 390 -17.13 -9.89 7.13
N ILE A 391 -18.30 -9.79 6.50
CA ILE A 391 -19.43 -9.00 7.03
C ILE A 391 -20.00 -9.65 8.29
N LEU A 392 -20.20 -10.97 8.31
CA LEU A 392 -20.64 -11.70 9.49
C LEU A 392 -19.68 -11.48 10.67
N ARG A 393 -18.36 -11.55 10.43
CA ARG A 393 -17.35 -11.23 11.45
C ARG A 393 -17.47 -9.79 11.94
N GLN A 394 -17.67 -8.81 11.04
CA GLN A 394 -17.83 -7.40 11.42
C GLN A 394 -19.13 -7.15 12.21
N LEU A 395 -20.23 -7.84 11.89
CA LEU A 395 -21.50 -7.75 12.63
C LEU A 395 -21.42 -8.40 14.02
N LEU A 396 -20.69 -9.53 14.14
CA LEU A 396 -20.55 -10.25 15.41
C LEU A 396 -19.56 -9.59 16.40
N LEU A 397 -18.63 -8.75 15.93
CA LEU A 397 -17.76 -7.93 16.81
C LEU A 397 -18.55 -6.94 17.68
N ALA A 398 -19.82 -6.66 17.38
CA ALA A 398 -20.70 -5.80 18.15
C ALA A 398 -21.64 -6.57 19.10
N VAL A 399 -21.41 -7.87 19.32
CA VAL A 399 -22.36 -8.79 19.97
C VAL A 399 -21.65 -9.71 20.96
N ASP A 400 -22.21 -9.89 22.15
CA ASP A 400 -21.65 -10.79 23.17
C ASP A 400 -21.57 -12.25 22.67
N ILE A 401 -20.44 -12.92 22.98
CA ILE A 401 -20.13 -14.30 22.56
C ILE A 401 -21.17 -15.33 23.05
N HIS A 402 -21.84 -15.05 24.18
CA HIS A 402 -22.83 -15.95 24.78
C HIS A 402 -24.25 -15.84 24.19
N THR A 403 -24.42 -15.11 23.08
CA THR A 403 -25.74 -14.83 22.50
C THR A 403 -26.20 -15.90 21.50
N THR A 404 -27.52 -15.97 21.29
CA THR A 404 -28.14 -16.85 20.30
C THR A 404 -27.67 -16.61 18.86
N PRO A 405 -27.51 -15.39 18.31
CA PRO A 405 -26.95 -15.17 16.97
C PRO A 405 -25.50 -15.66 16.82
N TYR A 406 -24.65 -15.54 17.85
CA TYR A 406 -23.25 -15.98 17.78
C TYR A 406 -23.17 -17.51 17.62
N SER A 407 -23.78 -18.24 18.55
CA SER A 407 -23.85 -19.71 18.53
C SER A 407 -24.57 -20.26 17.29
N ARG A 408 -25.59 -19.56 16.78
CA ARG A 408 -26.27 -19.86 15.51
C ARG A 408 -25.34 -19.72 14.30
N CYS A 409 -24.51 -18.67 14.27
CA CYS A 409 -23.54 -18.46 13.19
C CYS A 409 -22.42 -19.50 13.22
N GLU A 410 -21.85 -19.78 14.39
CA GLU A 410 -20.83 -20.82 14.57
C GLU A 410 -21.35 -22.19 14.08
N ALA A 411 -22.55 -22.60 14.49
CA ALA A 411 -23.13 -23.88 14.09
C ALA A 411 -23.31 -24.03 12.56
N VAL A 412 -23.70 -22.96 11.86
CA VAL A 412 -23.82 -22.96 10.39
C VAL A 412 -22.45 -22.97 9.72
N ALA A 413 -21.46 -22.25 10.25
CA ALA A 413 -20.10 -22.25 9.74
C ALA A 413 -19.41 -23.63 9.93
N ASP A 414 -19.60 -24.26 11.08
CA ASP A 414 -19.14 -25.63 11.36
C ASP A 414 -19.83 -26.64 10.43
N GLN A 415 -21.15 -26.53 10.20
CA GLN A 415 -21.85 -27.37 9.22
C GLN A 415 -21.28 -27.20 7.81
N ALA A 416 -21.10 -25.97 7.34
CA ALA A 416 -20.58 -25.69 6.00
C ALA A 416 -19.13 -26.20 5.81
N ARG A 417 -18.27 -26.05 6.84
CA ARG A 417 -16.94 -26.65 6.85
C ARG A 417 -17.02 -28.18 6.80
N ASN A 418 -17.91 -28.80 7.56
CA ASN A 418 -18.06 -30.26 7.59
C ASN A 418 -18.60 -30.81 6.26
N GLU A 419 -19.49 -30.09 5.56
CA GLU A 419 -19.97 -30.43 4.22
C GLU A 419 -18.83 -30.36 3.17
N THR A 420 -17.98 -29.33 3.22
CA THR A 420 -16.78 -29.27 2.34
C THR A 420 -15.79 -30.39 2.65
N ILE A 421 -15.53 -30.72 3.93
CA ILE A 421 -14.70 -31.88 4.33
C ILE A 421 -15.26 -33.19 3.76
N LEU A 422 -16.57 -33.43 3.86
CA LEU A 422 -17.21 -34.62 3.29
C LEU A 422 -17.05 -34.68 1.77
N SER A 423 -17.22 -33.56 1.08
CA SER A 423 -17.00 -33.46 -0.38
C SER A 423 -15.55 -33.83 -0.76
N LEU A 424 -14.56 -33.22 -0.09
CA LEU A 424 -13.13 -33.48 -0.32
C LEU A 424 -12.72 -34.93 0.04
N SER A 425 -13.35 -35.54 1.04
CA SER A 425 -13.04 -36.91 1.48
C SER A 425 -13.26 -37.98 0.40
N ASN A 426 -14.19 -37.73 -0.52
CA ASN A 426 -14.48 -38.60 -1.67
C ASN A 426 -13.43 -38.47 -2.80
N VAL A 427 -12.58 -37.45 -2.75
CA VAL A 427 -11.64 -37.05 -3.81
C VAL A 427 -10.18 -37.34 -3.40
N LEU A 428 -9.84 -37.13 -2.12
CA LEU A 428 -8.48 -37.08 -1.57
C LEU A 428 -7.56 -38.27 -1.94
N TYR A 429 -8.10 -39.48 -2.04
CA TYR A 429 -7.35 -40.70 -2.42
C TYR A 429 -7.68 -41.24 -3.82
N ASN A 430 -8.56 -40.55 -4.57
CA ASN A 430 -9.03 -40.99 -5.90
C ASN A 430 -8.46 -40.14 -7.04
N GLU A 431 -8.15 -38.86 -6.79
CA GLU A 431 -7.54 -37.95 -7.77
C GLU A 431 -6.03 -37.83 -7.60
N ASP A 432 -5.26 -38.16 -8.64
CA ASP A 432 -3.80 -38.08 -8.59
C ASP A 432 -3.31 -36.63 -8.42
N LEU A 433 -4.00 -35.62 -8.94
CA LEU A 433 -3.59 -34.22 -8.80
C LEU A 433 -4.02 -33.55 -7.48
N PHE A 434 -4.72 -34.26 -6.58
CA PHE A 434 -5.34 -33.65 -5.38
C PHE A 434 -4.36 -32.88 -4.47
N LEU A 435 -3.19 -33.48 -4.17
CA LEU A 435 -2.17 -32.83 -3.32
C LEU A 435 -1.63 -31.54 -3.96
N GLU A 436 -1.46 -31.56 -5.28
CA GLU A 436 -0.91 -30.42 -6.03
C GLU A 436 -1.92 -29.28 -6.07
N MET A 437 -3.20 -29.57 -6.34
CA MET A 437 -4.29 -28.60 -6.20
C MET A 437 -4.37 -28.04 -4.76
N PHE A 438 -4.30 -28.89 -3.72
CA PHE A 438 -4.42 -28.42 -2.33
C PHE A 438 -3.31 -27.43 -1.94
N GLU A 439 -2.07 -27.67 -2.39
CA GLU A 439 -0.94 -26.77 -2.11
C GLU A 439 -0.97 -25.50 -2.97
N ASP A 440 -1.27 -25.62 -4.27
CA ASP A 440 -1.32 -24.49 -5.19
C ASP A 440 -2.47 -23.51 -4.85
N GLU A 441 -3.63 -24.01 -4.42
CA GLU A 441 -4.75 -23.16 -3.96
C GLU A 441 -4.48 -22.55 -2.57
N TYR A 442 -3.76 -23.25 -1.67
CA TYR A 442 -3.36 -22.68 -0.37
C TYR A 442 -2.37 -21.52 -0.53
N TYR A 443 -1.37 -21.65 -1.40
CA TYR A 443 -0.42 -20.57 -1.67
C TYR A 443 -1.08 -19.36 -2.35
N GLN A 444 -2.13 -19.57 -3.16
CA GLN A 444 -2.96 -18.47 -3.67
C GLN A 444 -3.74 -17.80 -2.52
N PHE A 445 -4.38 -18.58 -1.64
CA PHE A 445 -5.12 -18.08 -0.48
C PHE A 445 -4.26 -17.28 0.52
N GLU A 446 -3.00 -17.64 0.75
CA GLU A 446 -2.07 -16.83 1.56
C GLU A 446 -1.63 -15.54 0.86
N ARG A 447 -1.42 -15.58 -0.47
CA ARG A 447 -0.84 -14.45 -1.23
C ARG A 447 -1.88 -13.40 -1.61
N ASP A 448 -3.04 -13.85 -2.05
CA ASP A 448 -4.10 -13.01 -2.63
C ASP A 448 -5.02 -12.48 -1.51
N SER A 449 -4.41 -11.75 -0.55
CA SER A 449 -5.10 -11.09 0.55
C SER A 449 -6.29 -10.28 0.04
N PHE A 450 -7.51 -10.56 0.52
CA PHE A 450 -8.74 -9.91 0.06
C PHE A 450 -8.74 -8.40 0.32
N ARG A 451 -8.37 -7.62 -0.70
CA ARG A 451 -8.33 -6.15 -0.66
C ARG A 451 -9.59 -5.62 -1.33
N ILE A 452 -10.52 -5.14 -0.51
CA ILE A 452 -11.82 -4.67 -1.00
C ILE A 452 -11.66 -3.48 -1.97
N SER A 453 -10.65 -2.62 -1.77
CA SER A 453 -10.28 -1.53 -2.69
C SER A 453 -9.74 -1.97 -4.07
N LEU A 454 -9.61 -3.28 -4.33
CA LEU A 454 -9.29 -3.87 -5.65
C LEU A 454 -10.45 -4.73 -6.19
N ILE A 455 -11.61 -4.67 -5.53
CA ILE A 455 -12.80 -5.49 -5.78
C ILE A 455 -14.05 -4.61 -5.95
N CYS A 456 -14.12 -3.44 -5.28
CA CYS A 456 -15.21 -2.47 -5.44
C CYS A 456 -15.44 -2.07 -6.90
N ASP A 457 -14.35 -1.80 -7.63
CA ASP A 457 -14.36 -1.18 -8.96
C ASP A 457 -14.09 -2.18 -10.10
N ASP A 458 -13.98 -3.48 -9.78
CA ASP A 458 -13.54 -4.50 -10.73
C ASP A 458 -14.59 -4.76 -11.83
N PRO A 459 -14.33 -4.41 -13.10
CA PRO A 459 -15.28 -4.64 -14.19
C PRO A 459 -15.53 -6.13 -14.46
N CYS A 460 -14.65 -7.05 -14.04
CA CYS A 460 -14.90 -8.49 -14.11
C CYS A 460 -16.15 -8.92 -13.32
N LEU A 461 -16.47 -8.19 -12.23
CA LEU A 461 -17.51 -8.55 -11.27
C LEU A 461 -18.86 -7.87 -11.55
N LEU A 462 -18.86 -6.75 -12.29
CA LEU A 462 -20.07 -6.02 -12.71
C LEU A 462 -20.64 -6.55 -14.05
N LEU A 463 -19.79 -7.08 -14.93
CA LEU A 463 -20.23 -7.84 -16.09
C LEU A 463 -20.84 -9.19 -15.67
N PRO A 464 -21.71 -9.80 -16.50
CA PRO A 464 -22.29 -11.12 -16.21
C PRO A 464 -21.22 -12.16 -15.83
N PRO A 465 -21.43 -12.98 -14.78
CA PRO A 465 -20.45 -13.98 -14.35
C PRO A 465 -20.11 -14.97 -15.47
N SER A 466 -18.81 -15.11 -15.75
CA SER A 466 -18.31 -16.09 -16.70
C SER A 466 -18.46 -17.51 -16.17
N ASN A 467 -18.70 -18.46 -17.09
CA ASN A 467 -18.70 -19.89 -16.83
C ASN A 467 -17.54 -20.61 -17.53
N THR A 468 -16.54 -19.89 -18.06
CA THR A 468 -15.42 -20.47 -18.83
C THR A 468 -14.05 -19.91 -18.43
N PRO A 469 -12.98 -20.72 -18.45
CA PRO A 469 -11.62 -20.25 -18.21
C PRO A 469 -11.09 -19.34 -19.33
N LEU A 470 -11.64 -19.47 -20.55
CA LEU A 470 -11.22 -18.69 -21.73
C LEU A 470 -11.51 -17.18 -21.59
N SER A 471 -12.40 -16.79 -20.68
CA SER A 471 -12.69 -15.38 -20.35
C SER A 471 -11.53 -14.62 -19.67
N GLY A 472 -10.49 -15.33 -19.20
CA GLY A 472 -9.40 -14.76 -18.41
C GLY A 472 -9.75 -14.45 -16.95
N VAL A 473 -11.00 -14.65 -16.53
CA VAL A 473 -11.45 -14.36 -15.15
C VAL A 473 -10.95 -15.47 -14.19
N PRO A 474 -10.31 -15.13 -13.06
CA PRO A 474 -9.80 -16.11 -12.09
C PRO A 474 -10.94 -16.84 -11.36
N LEU A 475 -10.68 -18.09 -10.94
CA LEU A 475 -11.70 -19.03 -10.46
C LEU A 475 -12.52 -18.50 -9.27
N ASN A 476 -11.91 -17.74 -8.37
CA ASN A 476 -12.59 -17.14 -7.21
C ASN A 476 -13.69 -16.13 -7.59
N LYS A 477 -13.54 -15.43 -8.72
CA LYS A 477 -14.46 -14.40 -9.24
C LYS A 477 -15.54 -14.94 -10.21
N ARG A 478 -15.51 -16.23 -10.55
CA ARG A 478 -16.41 -16.86 -11.53
C ARG A 478 -16.96 -18.22 -11.05
N LEU A 479 -17.74 -18.91 -11.90
CA LEU A 479 -18.20 -20.27 -11.61
C LEU A 479 -17.25 -21.34 -12.18
N PRO A 480 -17.17 -22.53 -11.55
CA PRO A 480 -16.26 -23.61 -11.96
C PRO A 480 -16.78 -24.42 -13.15
N SER A 481 -15.89 -24.73 -14.07
CA SER A 481 -16.13 -25.56 -15.25
C SER A 481 -15.43 -26.92 -15.14
N GLY A 482 -16.11 -28.00 -15.54
CA GLY A 482 -15.57 -29.36 -15.38
C GLY A 482 -15.50 -29.85 -13.92
N SER A 483 -14.79 -30.96 -13.69
CA SER A 483 -14.61 -31.57 -12.37
C SER A 483 -13.46 -30.95 -11.57
N GLU A 484 -12.33 -30.66 -12.22
CA GLU A 484 -11.13 -30.15 -11.54
C GLU A 484 -11.38 -28.79 -10.87
N GLU A 485 -11.99 -27.83 -11.57
CA GLU A 485 -12.30 -26.51 -11.00
C GLU A 485 -13.34 -26.60 -9.88
N ARG A 486 -14.20 -27.63 -9.86
CA ARG A 486 -15.12 -27.88 -8.73
C ARG A 486 -14.36 -28.37 -7.49
N ILE A 487 -13.32 -29.20 -7.67
CA ILE A 487 -12.44 -29.63 -6.58
C ILE A 487 -11.66 -28.43 -6.04
N ARG A 488 -11.03 -27.62 -6.91
CA ARG A 488 -10.33 -26.38 -6.55
C ARG A 488 -11.25 -25.41 -5.79
N ARG A 489 -12.47 -25.15 -6.28
CA ARG A 489 -13.49 -24.34 -5.57
C ARG A 489 -13.80 -24.88 -4.17
N THR A 490 -13.96 -26.20 -4.01
CA THR A 490 -14.23 -26.79 -2.69
C THR A 490 -13.04 -26.67 -1.74
N ILE A 491 -11.80 -26.74 -2.25
CA ILE A 491 -10.56 -26.46 -1.49
C ILE A 491 -10.52 -24.98 -1.04
N GLN A 492 -10.78 -24.04 -1.95
CA GLN A 492 -10.87 -22.61 -1.61
C GLN A 492 -11.92 -22.36 -0.52
N LEU A 493 -13.16 -22.86 -0.70
CA LEU A 493 -14.22 -22.74 0.30
C LEU A 493 -13.84 -23.35 1.66
N TYR A 494 -13.17 -24.51 1.68
CA TYR A 494 -12.68 -25.10 2.92
C TYR A 494 -11.74 -24.15 3.67
N PHE A 495 -10.82 -23.45 2.98
CA PHE A 495 -9.94 -22.47 3.61
C PHE A 495 -10.69 -21.24 4.15
N HIS A 496 -11.65 -20.67 3.39
CA HIS A 496 -12.48 -19.56 3.91
C HIS A 496 -13.33 -19.99 5.12
N PHE A 497 -13.97 -21.16 5.09
CA PHE A 497 -14.77 -21.67 6.21
C PHE A 497 -13.91 -22.04 7.42
N ARG A 498 -12.76 -22.67 7.21
CA ARG A 498 -11.82 -22.98 8.30
C ARG A 498 -11.34 -21.71 8.98
N LYS A 499 -10.89 -20.71 8.20
CA LYS A 499 -10.48 -19.40 8.73
C LYS A 499 -11.63 -18.72 9.47
N PHE A 500 -12.84 -18.71 8.92
CA PHE A 500 -13.99 -18.09 9.57
C PHE A 500 -14.36 -18.78 10.90
N VAL A 501 -14.28 -20.10 11.01
CA VAL A 501 -14.51 -20.79 12.30
C VAL A 501 -13.37 -20.57 13.30
N LEU A 502 -12.11 -20.48 12.85
CA LEU A 502 -10.98 -20.12 13.71
C LEU A 502 -11.11 -18.68 14.25
N ASP A 503 -11.46 -17.72 13.39
CA ASP A 503 -11.81 -16.34 13.75
C ASP A 503 -12.98 -16.28 14.77
N LEU A 504 -13.99 -17.16 14.65
CA LEU A 504 -15.11 -17.30 15.60
C LEU A 504 -14.77 -18.05 16.90
N ARG A 505 -13.54 -18.55 17.05
CA ARG A 505 -13.07 -19.26 18.27
C ARG A 505 -11.88 -18.59 18.93
N ASP A 506 -11.39 -17.48 18.38
CA ASP A 506 -10.11 -16.84 18.76
C ASP A 506 -8.91 -17.82 18.69
N GLU A 507 -9.02 -18.82 17.80
CA GLU A 507 -7.99 -19.86 17.60
C GLU A 507 -7.02 -19.46 16.48
N SER A 508 -5.72 -19.62 16.71
CA SER A 508 -4.69 -19.36 15.69
C SER A 508 -4.41 -20.59 14.81
N GLU A 509 -4.22 -20.36 13.51
CA GLU A 509 -3.82 -21.42 12.59
C GLU A 509 -2.41 -21.93 12.92
N THR A 510 -2.29 -23.24 13.10
CA THR A 510 -1.07 -23.92 13.56
C THR A 510 -0.72 -25.16 12.73
N GLN A 511 -1.66 -25.67 11.94
CA GLN A 511 -1.55 -26.91 11.18
C GLN A 511 -1.19 -26.66 9.70
N LEU A 512 -1.49 -25.47 9.19
CA LEU A 512 -1.12 -24.99 7.86
C LEU A 512 -0.02 -23.90 7.96
N PRO A 513 0.86 -23.73 6.95
CA PRO A 513 1.10 -24.63 5.81
C PRO A 513 1.56 -26.02 6.26
N LEU A 514 1.42 -27.02 5.37
CA LEU A 514 1.76 -28.45 5.57
C LEU A 514 3.26 -28.68 5.81
N SER A 515 3.73 -28.30 7.00
CA SER A 515 5.12 -28.27 7.39
C SER A 515 5.49 -29.51 8.20
N THR A 516 6.52 -30.25 7.79
CA THR A 516 6.94 -31.52 8.42
C THR A 516 7.72 -31.30 9.73
N LYS A 517 7.16 -30.49 10.64
CA LYS A 517 7.71 -30.08 11.96
C LYS A 517 7.86 -31.29 12.89
N GLY A 518 8.92 -32.07 12.71
CA GLY A 518 9.23 -33.24 13.54
C GLY A 518 10.36 -34.10 12.98
N ASN A 519 10.52 -34.17 11.65
CA ASN A 519 11.63 -34.89 11.02
C ASN A 519 12.88 -34.00 10.92
N THR A 520 14.05 -34.57 11.18
CA THR A 520 15.34 -33.88 11.07
C THR A 520 15.77 -33.75 9.62
N VAL A 521 15.19 -32.77 8.92
CA VAL A 521 15.53 -32.39 7.55
C VAL A 521 17.04 -32.09 7.44
N VAL A 522 17.70 -32.68 6.45
CA VAL A 522 19.12 -32.46 6.13
C VAL A 522 19.25 -31.21 5.25
N GLU A 523 20.24 -30.37 5.55
CA GLU A 523 20.50 -29.09 4.87
C GLU A 523 21.74 -29.15 3.95
N VAL A 524 21.90 -28.17 3.05
CA VAL A 524 23.06 -28.14 2.14
C VAL A 524 24.32 -27.75 2.92
N ASN A 525 25.41 -28.48 2.70
CA ASN A 525 26.66 -28.47 3.47
C ASN A 525 26.61 -29.14 4.86
N ASP A 526 25.52 -29.83 5.24
CA ASP A 526 25.55 -30.73 6.40
C ASP A 526 26.57 -31.87 6.20
N CYS A 527 27.11 -32.36 7.31
CA CYS A 527 27.95 -33.56 7.37
C CYS A 527 27.11 -34.76 7.82
N ILE A 528 26.88 -35.72 6.92
CA ILE A 528 26.15 -36.96 7.23
C ILE A 528 27.09 -38.17 7.32
N ASN A 529 26.76 -39.11 8.21
CA ASN A 529 27.40 -40.42 8.29
C ASN A 529 26.72 -41.39 7.31
N LEU A 530 27.53 -42.11 6.52
CA LEU A 530 27.11 -43.01 5.45
C LEU A 530 27.19 -44.51 5.83
N GLU A 531 27.68 -44.87 7.02
CA GLU A 531 27.97 -46.25 7.46
C GLU A 531 26.79 -47.24 7.31
N ASN A 532 25.54 -46.75 7.28
CA ASN A 532 24.32 -47.55 7.10
C ASN A 532 23.51 -47.15 5.85
N SER A 533 24.15 -46.61 4.81
CA SER A 533 23.46 -46.09 3.61
C SER A 533 23.86 -46.78 2.30
N ASP A 534 22.87 -47.24 1.53
CA ASP A 534 23.09 -47.82 0.19
C ASP A 534 23.36 -46.73 -0.86
N LEU A 535 24.62 -46.30 -0.95
CA LEU A 535 25.09 -45.26 -1.88
C LEU A 535 24.97 -45.68 -3.36
N LEU A 536 24.47 -44.78 -4.20
CA LEU A 536 24.48 -44.94 -5.65
C LEU A 536 25.41 -43.92 -6.32
N SER A 537 26.56 -44.39 -6.81
CA SER A 537 27.52 -43.62 -7.62
C SER A 537 26.85 -43.13 -8.92
N CYS A 538 26.91 -41.82 -9.17
CA CYS A 538 26.42 -41.20 -10.41
C CYS A 538 27.27 -40.00 -10.85
N THR A 539 27.22 -39.69 -12.15
CA THR A 539 27.70 -38.41 -12.69
C THR A 539 26.48 -37.54 -12.99
N VAL A 540 26.36 -36.42 -12.28
CA VAL A 540 25.30 -35.43 -12.49
C VAL A 540 25.77 -34.48 -13.59
N VAL A 541 25.02 -34.43 -14.69
CA VAL A 541 25.24 -33.50 -15.80
C VAL A 541 24.17 -32.41 -15.76
N LEU A 542 24.57 -31.18 -15.51
CA LEU A 542 23.67 -30.02 -15.50
C LEU A 542 23.32 -29.58 -16.93
N THR A 543 22.21 -28.87 -17.11
CA THR A 543 21.79 -28.32 -18.42
C THR A 543 22.83 -27.41 -19.07
N LYS A 544 23.74 -26.81 -18.29
CA LYS A 544 24.87 -25.98 -18.75
C LYS A 544 26.09 -26.81 -19.21
N GLY A 545 25.99 -28.13 -19.25
CA GLY A 545 27.05 -29.06 -19.70
C GLY A 545 28.07 -29.44 -18.63
N GLU A 546 28.04 -28.80 -17.46
CA GLU A 546 28.89 -29.10 -16.30
C GLU A 546 28.64 -30.53 -15.78
N ARG A 547 29.72 -31.24 -15.42
CA ARG A 547 29.67 -32.64 -14.97
C ARG A 547 30.27 -32.78 -13.58
N HIS A 548 29.51 -33.36 -12.65
CA HIS A 548 29.94 -33.56 -11.27
C HIS A 548 29.72 -35.02 -10.83
N GLN A 549 30.78 -35.68 -10.36
CA GLN A 549 30.65 -37.01 -9.76
C GLN A 549 30.09 -36.88 -8.34
N ARG A 550 29.03 -37.63 -8.03
CA ARG A 550 28.26 -37.55 -6.78
C ARG A 550 27.85 -38.94 -6.32
N PHE A 551 27.51 -39.08 -5.05
CA PHE A 551 26.72 -40.21 -4.57
C PHE A 551 25.29 -39.75 -4.30
N LEU A 552 24.33 -40.49 -4.85
CA LEU A 552 22.91 -40.32 -4.60
C LEU A 552 22.52 -41.12 -3.36
N VAL A 553 21.89 -40.43 -2.40
CA VAL A 553 21.21 -40.99 -1.23
C VAL A 553 19.74 -40.59 -1.34
N ALA A 554 18.84 -41.55 -1.13
CA ALA A 554 17.40 -41.32 -1.02
C ALA A 554 16.98 -41.63 0.42
N ASP A 555 16.53 -40.59 1.13
CA ASP A 555 15.92 -40.71 2.46
C ASP A 555 14.39 -40.93 2.32
N GLN A 556 13.66 -41.02 3.44
CA GLN A 556 12.20 -41.13 3.47
C GLN A 556 11.49 -39.94 2.78
N LEU A 557 12.09 -38.74 2.84
CA LEU A 557 11.50 -37.50 2.30
C LEU A 557 12.41 -36.72 1.33
N GLN A 558 13.71 -36.99 1.32
CA GLN A 558 14.70 -36.16 0.61
C GLN A 558 15.52 -36.94 -0.42
N LEU A 559 15.74 -36.30 -1.58
CA LEU A 559 16.79 -36.65 -2.54
C LEU A 559 18.04 -35.86 -2.16
N ILE A 560 19.11 -36.57 -1.80
CA ILE A 560 20.35 -35.97 -1.31
C ILE A 560 21.51 -36.37 -2.23
N LEU A 561 22.27 -35.40 -2.73
CA LEU A 561 23.53 -35.63 -3.45
C LEU A 561 24.71 -35.24 -2.57
N VAL A 562 25.68 -36.14 -2.40
CA VAL A 562 26.81 -35.94 -1.50
C VAL A 562 28.18 -36.13 -2.17
N GLU A 563 29.19 -35.49 -1.60
CA GLU A 563 30.63 -35.77 -1.83
C GLU A 563 31.23 -36.40 -0.56
N PRO A 564 32.08 -37.46 -0.66
CA PRO A 564 32.74 -38.03 0.52
C PRO A 564 33.67 -37.02 1.19
N ASP A 565 33.75 -37.01 2.53
CA ASP A 565 34.63 -36.12 3.27
C ASP A 565 36.09 -36.61 3.25
N THR A 566 36.96 -35.82 2.61
CA THR A 566 38.42 -35.98 2.63
C THR A 566 39.05 -36.13 4.02
N LYS A 567 38.39 -35.64 5.09
CA LYS A 567 38.90 -35.64 6.46
C LYS A 567 38.35 -36.77 7.34
N ARG A 568 37.27 -37.46 6.92
CA ARG A 568 36.56 -38.46 7.73
C ARG A 568 36.03 -39.61 6.87
N LEU A 569 36.70 -40.76 6.94
CA LEU A 569 36.18 -42.02 6.41
C LEU A 569 34.78 -42.31 6.97
N GLY A 570 33.85 -42.72 6.12
CA GLY A 570 32.44 -42.96 6.47
C GLY A 570 31.53 -41.71 6.47
N TRP A 571 32.07 -40.51 6.29
CA TRP A 571 31.28 -39.26 6.27
C TRP A 571 31.22 -38.62 4.89
N ALA A 572 30.20 -37.79 4.66
CA ALA A 572 30.04 -37.04 3.43
C ALA A 572 29.43 -35.65 3.65
N ASN A 573 29.82 -34.73 2.80
CA ASN A 573 29.33 -33.36 2.73
C ASN A 573 28.16 -33.29 1.75
N VAL A 574 27.02 -32.76 2.20
CA VAL A 574 25.81 -32.61 1.38
C VAL A 574 25.99 -31.46 0.39
N ARG A 575 25.73 -31.72 -0.90
CA ARG A 575 25.91 -30.74 -2.00
C ARG A 575 24.62 -30.30 -2.67
N PHE A 576 23.58 -31.13 -2.63
CA PHE A 576 22.24 -30.76 -3.07
C PHE A 576 21.21 -31.54 -2.24
N VAL A 577 20.08 -30.90 -2.00
CA VAL A 577 18.91 -31.45 -1.30
C VAL A 577 17.66 -31.04 -2.07
N GLY A 578 16.79 -31.99 -2.38
CA GLY A 578 15.45 -31.75 -2.91
C GLY A 578 14.41 -32.60 -2.20
N LEU A 579 13.16 -32.14 -2.15
CA LEU A 579 12.06 -32.93 -1.60
C LEU A 579 11.62 -33.99 -2.63
N LEU A 580 11.48 -35.25 -2.21
CA LEU A 580 11.17 -36.36 -3.14
C LEU A 580 9.81 -36.17 -3.83
N GLN A 581 8.85 -35.55 -3.15
CA GLN A 581 7.52 -35.23 -3.68
C GLN A 581 7.59 -34.44 -5.01
N ASP A 582 8.50 -33.45 -5.10
CA ASP A 582 8.64 -32.51 -6.21
C ASP A 582 9.58 -33.01 -7.31
N THR A 583 9.93 -34.32 -7.28
CA THR A 583 10.82 -34.93 -8.27
C THR A 583 10.07 -35.50 -9.47
N GLN A 584 10.44 -35.09 -10.67
CA GLN A 584 10.06 -35.74 -11.93
C GLN A 584 11.23 -36.59 -12.45
N LEU A 585 10.93 -37.81 -12.90
CA LEU A 585 11.92 -38.85 -13.19
C LEU A 585 11.68 -39.44 -14.60
N THR A 586 12.35 -38.89 -15.61
CA THR A 586 12.26 -39.35 -17.00
C THR A 586 13.47 -40.23 -17.36
N GLY A 587 13.23 -41.41 -17.94
CA GLY A 587 14.30 -42.26 -18.43
C GLY A 587 14.69 -41.85 -19.84
N ASP A 588 15.99 -41.84 -20.16
CA ASP A 588 16.46 -41.53 -21.51
C ASP A 588 16.29 -42.76 -22.43
N PRO A 589 15.49 -42.67 -23.52
CA PRO A 589 15.30 -43.79 -24.44
C PRO A 589 16.53 -44.09 -25.30
N GLY A 590 17.46 -43.14 -25.46
CA GLY A 590 18.71 -43.31 -26.19
C GLY A 590 19.87 -43.81 -25.31
N GLU A 591 19.80 -43.63 -23.99
CA GLU A 591 20.87 -44.00 -23.06
C GLU A 591 20.33 -44.70 -21.81
N SER A 592 20.28 -46.05 -21.84
CA SER A 592 19.74 -46.90 -20.77
C SER A 592 20.44 -46.79 -19.40
N ARG A 593 21.56 -46.06 -19.33
CA ARG A 593 22.33 -45.77 -18.11
C ARG A 593 21.99 -44.40 -17.49
N ALA A 594 21.09 -43.63 -18.11
CA ALA A 594 20.79 -42.27 -17.71
C ALA A 594 19.34 -42.07 -17.24
N LEU A 595 19.21 -41.31 -16.16
CA LEU A 595 17.94 -40.85 -15.60
C LEU A 595 17.95 -39.32 -15.58
N HIS A 596 17.02 -38.69 -16.29
CA HIS A 596 16.80 -37.25 -16.19
C HIS A 596 15.95 -36.97 -14.96
N VAL A 597 16.45 -36.09 -14.09
CA VAL A 597 15.86 -35.73 -12.81
C VAL A 597 15.59 -34.24 -12.82
N VAL A 598 14.32 -33.87 -12.65
CA VAL A 598 13.90 -32.50 -12.41
C VAL A 598 13.36 -32.43 -10.98
N VAL A 599 13.73 -31.39 -10.25
CA VAL A 599 13.24 -31.09 -8.90
C VAL A 599 12.68 -29.67 -8.93
N ASN A 600 11.42 -29.51 -8.56
CA ASN A 600 10.78 -28.21 -8.45
C ASN A 600 10.83 -27.73 -6.99
N ASP A 601 10.66 -26.43 -6.75
CA ASP A 601 10.30 -25.92 -5.42
C ASP A 601 8.78 -25.65 -5.40
N ALA A 602 8.08 -26.12 -4.37
CA ALA A 602 6.64 -25.87 -4.23
C ALA A 602 6.33 -24.36 -4.24
N ARG A 603 7.23 -23.53 -3.71
CA ARG A 603 7.11 -22.06 -3.67
C ARG A 603 7.22 -21.41 -5.06
N THR A 604 7.96 -22.02 -5.99
CA THR A 604 8.17 -21.45 -7.33
C THR A 604 6.99 -21.65 -8.29
N ARG A 605 6.05 -22.55 -7.98
CA ARG A 605 4.89 -22.87 -8.85
C ARG A 605 3.97 -21.68 -9.16
N SER A 606 4.02 -20.62 -8.35
CA SER A 606 3.17 -19.42 -8.48
C SER A 606 3.79 -18.28 -9.30
N HIS A 607 4.97 -18.48 -9.90
CA HIS A 607 5.65 -17.49 -10.73
C HIS A 607 5.50 -17.76 -12.24
N LEU A 608 5.41 -16.68 -13.02
CA LEU A 608 5.38 -16.70 -14.51
C LEU A 608 6.61 -17.35 -15.17
N LYS A 609 7.66 -17.68 -14.41
CA LYS A 609 8.82 -18.46 -14.85
C LYS A 609 9.00 -19.68 -13.96
N ASN A 610 8.49 -20.82 -14.42
CA ASN A 610 8.67 -22.13 -13.81
C ASN A 610 10.10 -22.65 -14.01
N GLU A 611 11.09 -22.04 -13.34
CA GLU A 611 12.46 -22.56 -13.32
C GLU A 611 12.63 -23.63 -12.22
N PRO A 612 13.06 -24.86 -12.55
CA PRO A 612 13.21 -25.94 -11.58
C PRO A 612 14.48 -25.77 -10.73
N LEU A 613 14.35 -26.03 -9.43
CA LEU A 613 15.43 -26.03 -8.43
C LEU A 613 16.63 -26.91 -8.82
N LEU A 614 16.38 -27.99 -9.58
CA LEU A 614 17.40 -28.75 -10.30
C LEU A 614 16.81 -29.33 -11.58
N SER A 615 17.54 -29.24 -12.69
CA SER A 615 17.28 -30.03 -13.90
C SER A 615 18.60 -30.62 -14.39
N ALA A 616 18.72 -31.95 -14.36
CA ALA A 616 19.99 -32.63 -14.60
C ALA A 616 19.82 -34.07 -15.11
N LYS A 617 20.76 -34.52 -15.94
CA LYS A 617 20.88 -35.92 -16.39
C LYS A 617 21.86 -36.66 -15.48
N PHE A 618 21.35 -37.60 -14.67
CA PHE A 618 22.15 -38.47 -13.80
C PHE A 618 22.59 -39.70 -14.60
N LEU A 619 23.89 -39.86 -14.83
CA LEU A 619 24.49 -41.00 -15.53
C LEU A 619 25.07 -42.00 -14.52
N PHE A 620 24.66 -43.26 -14.60
CA PHE A 620 25.13 -44.35 -13.72
C PHE A 620 26.17 -45.24 -14.41
N GLU A 621 26.92 -46.02 -13.63
CA GLU A 621 27.93 -46.96 -14.14
C GLU A 621 27.32 -48.08 -15.01
N ASP A 622 26.11 -48.51 -14.69
CA ASP A 622 25.39 -49.58 -15.40
C ASP A 622 23.86 -49.36 -15.36
N HIS A 623 23.13 -50.11 -16.20
CA HIS A 623 21.67 -50.03 -16.30
C HIS A 623 20.96 -50.49 -15.01
N ILE A 624 21.54 -51.44 -14.28
CA ILE A 624 20.94 -52.03 -13.07
C ILE A 624 20.89 -50.97 -11.96
N ARG A 625 21.97 -50.21 -11.76
CA ARG A 625 22.02 -49.08 -10.83
C ARG A 625 21.13 -47.92 -11.26
N CYS A 626 21.02 -47.65 -12.56
CA CYS A 626 20.06 -46.66 -13.09
C CYS A 626 18.60 -47.03 -12.77
N MET A 627 18.23 -48.30 -12.96
CA MET A 627 16.89 -48.81 -12.62
C MET A 627 16.66 -48.87 -11.11
N ALA A 628 17.66 -49.24 -10.31
CA ALA A 628 17.58 -49.21 -8.85
C ALA A 628 17.40 -47.79 -8.33
N ALA A 629 18.10 -46.80 -8.88
CA ALA A 629 17.90 -45.38 -8.58
C ALA A 629 16.46 -44.94 -8.92
N LYS A 630 16.00 -45.23 -10.14
CA LYS A 630 14.63 -44.89 -10.59
C LYS A 630 13.56 -45.52 -9.68
N GLN A 631 13.72 -46.78 -9.29
CA GLN A 631 12.78 -47.49 -8.42
C GLN A 631 12.77 -46.91 -7.01
N ARG A 632 13.95 -46.64 -6.43
CA ARG A 632 14.08 -46.02 -5.09
C ARG A 632 13.45 -44.63 -5.04
N LEU A 633 13.80 -43.76 -5.98
CA LEU A 633 13.26 -42.40 -6.05
C LEU A 633 11.74 -42.40 -6.30
N THR A 634 11.23 -43.26 -7.19
CA THR A 634 9.78 -43.40 -7.41
C THR A 634 9.04 -43.85 -6.14
N LYS A 635 9.57 -44.86 -5.44
CA LYS A 635 8.97 -45.36 -4.19
C LYS A 635 9.04 -44.33 -3.06
N GLY A 636 10.17 -43.62 -2.94
CA GLY A 636 10.35 -42.53 -1.96
C GLY A 636 9.40 -41.36 -2.22
N ARG A 637 9.23 -40.94 -3.48
CA ARG A 637 8.23 -39.93 -3.89
C ARG A 637 6.81 -40.36 -3.54
N GLN A 638 6.44 -41.62 -3.80
CA GLN A 638 5.14 -42.17 -3.41
C GLN A 638 4.94 -42.14 -1.89
N ALA A 639 5.95 -42.52 -1.10
CA ALA A 639 5.89 -42.47 0.37
C ALA A 639 5.76 -41.04 0.91
N ALA A 640 6.55 -40.09 0.40
CA ALA A 640 6.48 -38.68 0.76
C ALA A 640 5.10 -38.07 0.44
N ARG A 641 4.53 -38.39 -0.74
CA ARG A 641 3.18 -37.98 -1.13
C ARG A 641 2.11 -38.56 -0.18
N HIS A 642 2.20 -39.83 0.20
CA HIS A 642 1.27 -40.42 1.18
C HIS A 642 1.40 -39.75 2.55
N MET A 643 2.61 -39.47 3.03
CA MET A 643 2.82 -38.75 4.29
C MET A 643 2.20 -37.35 4.29
N LYS A 644 2.24 -36.62 3.16
CA LYS A 644 1.52 -35.34 3.02
C LYS A 644 0.00 -35.49 2.94
N LEU A 645 -0.52 -36.49 2.21
CA LEU A 645 -1.96 -36.78 2.20
C LEU A 645 -2.47 -37.15 3.60
N ASP A 646 -1.69 -37.89 4.39
CA ASP A 646 -2.01 -38.21 5.78
C ASP A 646 -1.96 -36.98 6.71
N LEU A 647 -1.12 -35.97 6.43
CA LEU A 647 -1.18 -34.67 7.12
C LEU A 647 -2.42 -33.86 6.71
N ILE A 648 -2.86 -33.93 5.45
CA ILE A 648 -4.14 -33.35 5.02
C ILE A 648 -5.31 -34.08 5.71
N CYS A 649 -5.23 -35.40 5.91
CA CYS A 649 -6.21 -36.11 6.72
C CYS A 649 -6.23 -35.63 8.19
N ASP A 650 -5.09 -35.29 8.80
CA ASP A 650 -5.08 -34.66 10.14
C ASP A 650 -5.77 -33.27 10.11
N VAL A 651 -5.46 -32.43 9.13
CA VAL A 651 -6.05 -31.09 8.94
C VAL A 651 -7.57 -31.14 8.68
N LEU A 652 -8.04 -32.17 7.96
CA LEU A 652 -9.46 -32.41 7.68
C LEU A 652 -10.18 -33.23 8.77
N GLY A 653 -9.49 -33.74 9.78
CA GLY A 653 -10.06 -34.61 10.81
C GLY A 653 -10.51 -36.00 10.33
N LEU A 654 -9.93 -36.51 9.23
CA LEU A 654 -10.35 -37.73 8.55
C LEU A 654 -9.53 -38.98 8.96
N PRO A 655 -10.15 -40.18 9.02
CA PRO A 655 -9.46 -41.42 9.35
C PRO A 655 -8.52 -41.87 8.22
N LYS A 656 -7.24 -42.06 8.54
CA LYS A 656 -6.17 -42.41 7.57
C LYS A 656 -6.31 -43.82 7.01
N ARG A 657 -6.07 -44.00 5.70
CA ARG A 657 -6.00 -45.32 5.06
C ARG A 657 -4.69 -46.04 5.41
N SER A 658 -4.69 -46.74 6.54
CA SER A 658 -3.54 -47.49 7.09
C SER A 658 -2.87 -48.45 6.07
N LEU A 659 -1.72 -48.02 5.54
CA LEU A 659 -0.70 -48.88 4.91
C LEU A 659 0.67 -48.63 5.58
N THR A 660 0.88 -49.23 6.74
CA THR A 660 2.17 -49.16 7.44
C THR A 660 3.27 -49.91 6.67
N PRO A 661 4.51 -49.40 6.72
CA PRO A 661 5.61 -50.29 7.08
C PRO A 661 6.68 -49.62 7.97
N GLY A 662 6.79 -50.12 9.21
CA GLY A 662 8.03 -50.07 9.99
C GLY A 662 8.41 -48.75 10.67
N SER A 663 8.54 -48.79 12.01
CA SER A 663 9.26 -47.77 12.77
C SER A 663 10.77 -47.91 12.55
N ASN A 664 11.25 -47.46 11.40
CA ASN A 664 12.68 -47.28 11.13
C ASN A 664 13.12 -45.90 11.62
N ARG A 665 13.86 -45.88 12.74
CA ARG A 665 14.60 -44.70 13.20
C ARG A 665 15.48 -44.16 12.06
N ASN A 666 15.58 -42.84 11.94
CA ASN A 666 16.47 -42.18 10.96
C ASN A 666 17.89 -42.79 11.05
N PRO A 667 18.43 -43.38 9.95
CA PRO A 667 19.76 -43.99 9.98
C PRO A 667 20.88 -42.94 10.06
N PHE A 668 20.56 -41.68 9.74
CA PHE A 668 21.50 -40.56 9.70
C PHE A 668 21.67 -39.92 11.08
N ARG A 669 22.83 -40.14 11.71
CA ARG A 669 23.24 -39.45 12.94
C ARG A 669 23.80 -38.05 12.62
N ILE A 670 22.90 -37.10 12.35
CA ILE A 670 23.23 -35.72 11.99
C ILE A 670 24.01 -35.02 13.13
N VAL A 671 25.05 -34.27 12.78
CA VAL A 671 25.85 -33.45 13.71
C VAL A 671 25.85 -32.00 13.21
N LYS A 672 24.84 -31.22 13.60
CA LYS A 672 24.74 -29.80 13.21
C LYS A 672 25.90 -28.97 13.82
N GLY A 673 26.37 -27.97 13.08
CA GLY A 673 27.17 -26.87 13.62
C GLY A 673 28.68 -27.07 13.79
N CYS A 674 29.33 -27.95 13.02
CA CYS A 674 30.80 -28.09 13.05
C CYS A 674 31.50 -27.31 11.93
N ALA A 675 32.19 -26.23 12.27
CA ALA A 675 33.12 -25.55 11.34
C ALA A 675 34.28 -26.49 10.91
N PRO A 676 34.81 -26.38 9.67
CA PRO A 676 35.68 -27.39 9.04
C PRO A 676 37.13 -27.43 9.55
N GLY A 677 37.33 -27.62 10.86
CA GLY A 677 38.63 -27.80 11.50
C GLY A 677 38.63 -28.12 13.00
N SER A 678 37.47 -28.17 13.67
CA SER A 678 37.44 -28.34 15.13
C SER A 678 37.76 -29.78 15.57
N LEU A 679 38.88 -29.95 16.30
CA LEU A 679 39.27 -31.18 16.99
C LEU A 679 38.87 -31.11 18.47
N ARG A 680 38.05 -32.05 18.94
CA ARG A 680 37.82 -32.26 20.38
C ARG A 680 37.91 -33.76 20.70
N ARG A 681 38.79 -34.12 21.64
CA ARG A 681 38.92 -35.49 22.15
C ARG A 681 37.60 -35.95 22.77
N GLN A 682 37.15 -37.16 22.43
CA GLN A 682 36.15 -37.89 23.20
C GLN A 682 36.86 -38.82 24.19
N SER A 683 36.39 -38.83 25.44
CA SER A 683 36.77 -39.82 26.45
C SER A 683 35.89 -41.07 26.31
N GLN A 684 36.51 -42.24 26.21
CA GLN A 684 35.80 -43.52 26.24
C GLN A 684 35.27 -43.82 27.64
N GLN A 685 34.09 -44.44 27.73
CA GLN A 685 33.75 -45.38 28.80
C GLN A 685 32.78 -46.45 28.28
N LEU A 686 32.82 -47.64 28.89
CA LEU A 686 32.32 -48.88 28.27
C LEU A 686 30.86 -49.19 28.61
N GLN A 687 30.26 -50.06 27.80
CA GLN A 687 29.00 -50.75 28.07
C GLN A 687 29.17 -51.84 29.15
N ILE A 688 28.12 -52.05 29.95
CA ILE A 688 27.79 -53.34 30.59
C ILE A 688 26.27 -53.53 30.42
N ALA A 689 25.80 -54.78 30.25
CA ALA A 689 24.39 -55.08 29.95
C ALA A 689 23.86 -56.34 30.67
N THR A 690 22.61 -56.27 31.13
CA THR A 690 21.78 -57.37 31.71
C THR A 690 20.30 -56.96 31.56
N THR A 691 19.50 -57.54 30.65
CA THR A 691 18.72 -58.81 30.72
C THR A 691 17.45 -58.79 31.60
N SER A 692 16.25 -58.87 30.95
CA SER A 692 15.01 -59.63 31.31
C SER A 692 14.39 -59.51 32.74
N SER A 693 13.07 -59.55 33.01
CA SER A 693 11.92 -60.17 32.32
C SER A 693 10.52 -59.69 32.87
N SER A 694 9.44 -60.00 32.13
CA SER A 694 8.06 -60.36 32.61
C SER A 694 7.24 -59.45 33.57
N GLY A 695 5.99 -59.13 33.18
CA GLY A 695 4.87 -58.77 34.10
C GLY A 695 4.19 -60.01 34.72
N PRO A 696 2.95 -59.95 35.29
CA PRO A 696 1.77 -59.21 34.77
C PRO A 696 0.83 -58.54 35.82
N SER A 697 -0.28 -57.92 35.35
CA SER A 697 -1.65 -57.76 35.96
C SER A 697 -1.83 -57.38 37.46
N SER A 698 -2.81 -56.56 37.89
CA SER A 698 -3.83 -55.72 37.21
C SER A 698 -4.70 -54.97 38.24
N GLY A 699 -5.17 -53.75 37.94
CA GLY A 699 -6.49 -53.27 38.40
C GLY A 699 -6.59 -52.03 39.32
N LYS A 700 -7.27 -51.00 38.79
CA LYS A 700 -8.12 -49.98 39.45
C LYS A 700 -7.51 -48.86 40.34
N SER A 701 -7.92 -47.63 39.99
CA SER A 701 -8.29 -46.44 40.80
C SER A 701 -7.98 -46.41 42.32
N SER A 702 -7.58 -45.26 42.92
CA SER A 702 -7.37 -43.90 42.36
C SER A 702 -6.73 -42.92 43.38
N THR A 703 -6.25 -41.78 42.86
CA THR A 703 -6.15 -40.44 43.51
C THR A 703 -5.17 -40.17 44.67
N THR A 704 -4.62 -38.94 44.62
CA THR A 704 -4.11 -38.06 45.71
C THR A 704 -2.68 -38.21 46.27
N SER A 705 -2.00 -37.04 46.32
CA SER A 705 -0.92 -36.59 47.23
C SER A 705 0.42 -37.34 47.33
N LEU A 706 1.50 -36.66 46.89
CA LEU A 706 2.54 -36.01 47.74
C LEU A 706 2.96 -36.77 49.05
N ASN A 707 4.24 -36.86 49.47
CA ASN A 707 5.21 -35.75 49.59
C ASN A 707 6.62 -36.19 50.13
N ILE A 708 7.64 -35.32 49.99
CA ILE A 708 8.82 -35.11 50.90
C ILE A 708 9.86 -36.28 50.97
N VAL A 709 11.18 -36.10 51.25
CA VAL A 709 11.97 -35.89 52.52
C VAL A 709 13.47 -35.65 52.14
N PRO A 710 14.31 -34.82 52.82
CA PRO A 710 14.09 -33.72 53.79
C PRO A 710 14.88 -32.39 53.51
N ASP A 711 14.73 -31.48 54.47
CA ASP A 711 15.36 -30.18 54.82
C ASP A 711 16.91 -30.22 55.02
N ASP A 712 17.68 -29.17 55.39
CA ASP A 712 17.48 -27.80 55.99
C ASP A 712 18.85 -27.02 55.86
N PRO A 713 19.14 -25.80 56.42
CA PRO A 713 18.32 -24.69 56.95
C PRO A 713 18.73 -23.26 56.45
N LYS A 714 18.12 -22.21 57.04
CA LYS A 714 18.34 -20.75 56.80
C LYS A 714 19.58 -20.17 57.53
N PRO A 715 19.95 -18.89 57.28
CA PRO A 715 19.60 -17.84 58.26
C PRO A 715 19.21 -16.46 57.68
N ALA A 716 18.86 -15.51 58.57
CA ALA A 716 18.59 -14.07 58.36
C ALA A 716 18.73 -13.35 59.75
N PRO A 717 18.42 -12.05 59.98
CA PRO A 717 18.36 -10.85 59.09
C PRO A 717 19.17 -9.63 59.65
N ALA A 718 19.20 -8.50 58.92
CA ALA A 718 19.54 -7.14 59.42
C ALA A 718 19.19 -6.04 58.37
N THR A 719 19.18 -4.71 58.60
CA THR A 719 18.77 -3.82 59.74
C THR A 719 18.71 -2.35 59.21
N ILE A 720 17.85 -1.47 59.76
CA ILE A 720 17.67 -0.05 59.35
C ILE A 720 18.68 0.89 60.05
N PRO A 721 19.00 2.09 59.50
CA PRO A 721 18.64 3.33 60.22
C PRO A 721 18.16 4.50 59.31
N SER A 722 17.87 5.66 59.90
CA SER A 722 16.97 6.70 59.37
C SER A 722 17.55 8.13 59.27
N SER A 723 16.93 8.95 58.41
CA SER A 723 16.83 10.43 58.48
C SER A 723 15.97 10.94 57.30
N SER A 724 15.24 12.05 57.27
CA SER A 724 14.53 12.93 58.23
C SER A 724 14.51 14.37 57.67
N SER A 725 13.41 14.80 57.04
CA SER A 725 13.01 16.21 56.91
C SER A 725 11.63 16.32 56.26
N ALA A 726 10.88 17.39 56.52
CA ALA A 726 9.48 17.50 56.09
C ALA A 726 9.06 18.94 55.76
N ALA A 727 8.17 19.06 54.76
CA ALA A 727 7.34 20.21 54.43
C ALA A 727 6.19 19.76 53.51
N SER A 728 5.21 20.62 53.19
CA SER A 728 4.02 20.85 54.01
C SER A 728 3.03 21.76 53.27
N ALA A 729 1.72 21.64 53.56
CA ALA A 729 0.64 22.47 53.02
C ALA A 729 0.32 22.27 51.51
N SER A 730 -0.93 22.41 51.03
CA SER A 730 -2.22 22.55 51.74
C SER A 730 -3.43 22.21 50.84
N THR A 731 -4.52 21.75 51.45
CA THR A 731 -5.79 21.39 50.80
C THR A 731 -6.67 22.59 50.45
N LEU A 732 -7.20 22.61 49.21
CA LEU A 732 -8.35 23.38 48.68
C LEU A 732 -8.64 22.83 47.26
N GLY A 733 -9.85 22.75 46.72
CA GLY A 733 -11.21 22.98 47.24
C GLY A 733 -12.24 22.75 46.12
N VAL A 734 -13.36 22.06 46.39
CA VAL A 734 -14.29 21.54 45.35
C VAL A 734 -15.04 22.64 44.58
N ARG A 735 -15.16 22.50 43.24
CA ARG A 735 -16.33 22.93 42.44
C ARG A 735 -16.34 22.35 41.02
N ASN A 736 -17.52 21.97 40.53
CA ASN A 736 -17.76 21.52 39.16
C ASN A 736 -17.97 22.70 38.21
N ALA A 737 -17.56 22.56 36.94
CA ALA A 737 -18.07 23.30 35.79
C ALA A 737 -17.91 22.43 34.52
N ASN A 738 -18.72 22.66 33.49
CA ASN A 738 -18.78 21.80 32.29
C ASN A 738 -17.97 22.38 31.12
N GLY A 739 -17.45 21.51 30.26
CA GLY A 739 -17.34 21.75 28.81
C GLY A 739 -15.99 22.23 28.27
N ILE A 740 -15.42 21.40 27.39
CA ILE A 740 -14.45 21.57 26.28
C ILE A 740 -14.36 20.13 25.74
N GLN A 741 -14.64 19.74 24.49
CA GLN A 741 -14.25 20.24 23.15
C GLN A 741 -12.78 20.01 22.78
N ASP A 742 -12.39 18.75 22.62
CA ASP A 742 -11.16 18.36 21.92
C ASP A 742 -11.45 18.04 20.45
N LEU A 743 -10.82 18.79 19.55
CA LEU A 743 -10.78 18.61 18.09
C LEU A 743 -9.42 19.13 17.58
N ASP A 744 -9.06 18.78 16.34
CA ASP A 744 -7.85 19.23 15.62
C ASP A 744 -6.48 18.85 16.21
N ILE A 745 -6.04 17.61 15.91
CA ILE A 745 -4.62 17.22 15.91
C ILE A 745 -4.13 16.82 14.50
N LEU A 746 -4.96 16.13 13.71
CA LEU A 746 -4.57 15.64 12.36
C LEU A 746 -4.43 16.77 11.31
N THR A 747 -5.27 17.81 11.38
CA THR A 747 -5.29 18.93 10.43
C THR A 747 -3.97 19.74 10.44
N THR A 748 -3.30 19.77 11.59
CA THR A 748 -2.09 20.56 11.87
C THR A 748 -0.84 20.03 11.15
N LEU A 749 -0.74 18.72 10.94
CA LEU A 749 0.51 18.07 10.51
C LEU A 749 0.84 18.25 9.02
N LEU A 750 -0.16 18.34 8.14
CA LEU A 750 0.06 18.56 6.70
C LEU A 750 0.03 20.04 6.31
N CYS A 751 -0.83 20.85 6.94
CA CYS A 751 -0.96 22.28 6.61
C CYS A 751 0.14 23.14 7.25
N GLY A 752 0.64 22.76 8.44
CA GLY A 752 1.61 23.57 9.19
C GLY A 752 3.01 23.69 8.56
N TYR A 753 3.40 22.81 7.64
CA TYR A 753 4.76 22.77 7.10
C TYR A 753 5.07 23.92 6.12
N TYR A 754 4.09 24.34 5.30
CA TYR A 754 4.28 25.43 4.34
C TYR A 754 4.15 26.83 4.98
N SER A 755 3.31 26.97 6.02
CA SER A 755 3.09 28.25 6.70
C SER A 755 4.31 28.75 7.48
N TRP A 756 5.00 27.86 8.23
CA TRP A 756 6.01 28.29 9.20
C TRP A 756 7.25 28.98 8.59
N ARG A 757 7.67 28.58 7.38
CA ARG A 757 8.90 29.11 6.77
C ARG A 757 8.76 30.56 6.26
N TYR A 758 7.54 31.06 6.08
CA TYR A 758 7.29 32.47 5.71
C TYR A 758 7.38 33.46 6.88
N SER A 759 7.35 32.99 8.14
CA SER A 759 7.38 33.87 9.33
C SER A 759 8.79 34.16 9.88
N VAL A 760 9.86 33.69 9.23
CA VAL A 760 11.25 33.78 9.76
C VAL A 760 12.18 34.57 8.83
N ASN A 761 11.65 35.60 8.16
CA ASN A 761 12.45 36.44 7.26
C ASN A 761 12.20 37.96 7.42
N MET A 762 12.05 38.44 8.67
CA MET A 762 12.27 39.85 9.05
C MET A 762 12.43 40.02 10.59
N ALA A 763 13.57 39.62 11.14
CA ALA A 763 14.01 40.00 12.48
C ALA A 763 15.56 40.00 12.60
N GLU A 764 16.07 40.89 13.45
CA GLU A 764 17.45 41.37 13.55
C GLU A 764 18.57 40.31 13.63
N ALA A 765 19.68 40.58 12.90
CA ALA A 765 20.96 39.93 13.15
C ALA A 765 21.63 40.52 14.41
N ALA A 766 21.39 39.91 15.58
CA ALA A 766 21.92 40.38 16.87
C ALA A 766 22.46 39.25 17.77
N SER A 767 23.74 38.92 17.58
CA SER A 767 24.66 38.37 18.60
C SER A 767 24.17 37.24 19.54
N SER A 768 24.22 35.99 19.08
CA SER A 768 24.49 34.83 19.96
C SER A 768 25.34 33.79 19.24
N SER A 769 26.62 33.68 19.62
CA SER A 769 27.55 32.73 18.98
C SER A 769 27.45 31.34 19.61
N THR A 770 26.51 30.53 19.13
CA THR A 770 26.34 29.14 19.56
C THR A 770 27.60 28.34 19.26
N GLN A 771 28.27 27.82 20.28
CA GLN A 771 29.50 27.04 20.08
C GLN A 771 29.15 25.64 19.54
N ILE A 772 29.87 25.21 18.48
CA ILE A 772 29.75 23.87 17.92
C ILE A 772 30.16 22.84 18.99
N PRO A 773 29.35 21.79 19.26
CA PRO A 773 29.72 20.74 20.19
C PRO A 773 31.04 20.07 19.80
N SER A 774 31.95 19.89 20.77
CA SER A 774 33.32 19.37 20.55
C SER A 774 33.40 17.93 20.05
N ASP A 775 32.28 17.20 20.11
CA ASP A 775 32.24 15.74 20.07
C ASP A 775 31.63 15.17 18.78
N SER A 776 31.26 16.04 17.82
CA SER A 776 30.56 15.66 16.58
C SER A 776 31.25 16.21 15.33
N PHE A 777 31.27 15.44 14.25
CA PHE A 777 32.03 15.71 13.02
C PHE A 777 31.15 15.52 11.77
N PRO A 778 31.35 16.29 10.68
CA PRO A 778 30.44 16.29 9.54
C PRO A 778 30.51 15.00 8.70
N CYS A 779 29.34 14.47 8.36
CA CYS A 779 29.11 13.31 7.51
C CYS A 779 28.70 13.73 6.09
N ILE A 780 29.51 13.39 5.11
CA ILE A 780 29.30 13.70 3.68
C ILE A 780 28.85 12.42 2.96
N ILE A 781 27.59 12.38 2.55
CA ILE A 781 27.04 11.31 1.70
C ILE A 781 27.22 11.73 0.23
N VAL A 782 28.03 10.98 -0.51
CA VAL A 782 28.35 11.27 -1.92
C VAL A 782 27.36 10.55 -2.83
N LEU A 783 26.42 11.31 -3.40
CA LEU A 783 25.40 10.83 -4.34
C LEU A 783 25.74 11.28 -5.78
N GLY A 784 25.01 10.78 -6.77
CA GLY A 784 25.22 11.11 -8.18
C GLY A 784 25.06 9.89 -9.10
N MET A 785 24.81 10.11 -10.40
CA MET A 785 24.60 9.04 -11.38
C MET A 785 25.81 8.11 -11.54
N ALA A 786 25.61 6.94 -12.14
CA ALA A 786 26.72 6.11 -12.64
C ALA A 786 27.61 6.92 -13.60
N GLY A 787 28.94 6.75 -13.51
CA GLY A 787 29.91 7.46 -14.35
C GLY A 787 30.19 8.93 -13.99
N SER A 788 29.47 9.52 -13.03
CA SER A 788 29.72 10.88 -12.51
C SER A 788 31.09 11.06 -11.83
N GLY A 789 31.63 9.97 -11.27
CA GLY A 789 32.94 9.93 -10.63
C GLY A 789 32.94 9.91 -9.10
N LYS A 790 31.83 9.54 -8.43
CA LYS A 790 31.69 9.43 -6.96
C LYS A 790 32.93 8.91 -6.23
N SER A 791 33.36 7.68 -6.52
CA SER A 791 34.51 7.05 -5.87
C SER A 791 35.86 7.73 -6.16
N SER A 792 36.01 8.39 -7.31
CA SER A 792 37.19 9.20 -7.64
C SER A 792 37.21 10.53 -6.89
N PHE A 793 36.04 11.12 -6.66
CA PHE A 793 35.88 12.30 -5.82
C PHE A 793 36.19 11.96 -4.35
N VAL A 794 35.65 10.85 -3.82
CA VAL A 794 35.98 10.34 -2.47
C VAL A 794 37.47 10.04 -2.33
N GLN A 795 38.10 9.43 -3.35
CA GLN A 795 39.55 9.19 -3.38
C GLN A 795 40.35 10.50 -3.23
N ARG A 796 40.03 11.52 -4.04
CA ARG A 796 40.77 12.79 -4.02
C ARG A 796 40.49 13.60 -2.77
N LEU A 797 39.25 13.63 -2.29
CA LEU A 797 38.86 14.28 -1.04
C LEU A 797 39.60 13.67 0.16
N THR A 798 39.71 12.34 0.21
CA THR A 798 40.51 11.61 1.21
C THR A 798 41.98 12.01 1.16
N ALA A 799 42.58 12.06 -0.03
CA ALA A 799 43.97 12.49 -0.20
C ALA A 799 44.20 13.94 0.24
N ARG A 800 43.33 14.87 -0.17
CA ARG A 800 43.43 16.30 0.18
C ARG A 800 43.23 16.56 1.68
N LEU A 801 42.40 15.77 2.34
CA LEU A 801 42.22 15.81 3.79
C LEU A 801 43.47 15.29 4.52
N HIS A 802 44.09 14.20 4.07
CA HIS A 802 45.37 13.72 4.59
C HIS A 802 46.51 14.74 4.42
N GLU A 803 46.61 15.43 3.28
CA GLU A 803 47.57 16.53 3.07
C GLU A 803 47.42 17.65 4.12
N LYS A 804 46.17 18.00 4.47
CA LYS A 804 45.84 18.97 5.52
C LYS A 804 46.00 18.42 6.95
N LYS A 805 46.58 17.22 7.12
CA LYS A 805 46.69 16.49 8.40
C LYS A 805 45.34 16.20 9.08
N SER A 806 44.27 16.22 8.30
CA SER A 806 42.88 16.09 8.73
C SER A 806 42.40 14.68 8.38
N ILE A 807 42.46 13.73 9.30
CA ILE A 807 42.13 12.32 8.97
C ILE A 807 40.61 12.20 8.75
N PRO A 808 40.12 11.67 7.62
CA PRO A 808 38.71 11.31 7.43
C PRO A 808 38.43 9.89 7.93
N TYR A 809 37.15 9.60 8.20
CA TYR A 809 36.64 8.25 8.36
C TYR A 809 35.87 7.87 7.10
N VAL A 810 36.30 6.84 6.36
CA VAL A 810 35.77 6.53 5.03
C VAL A 810 34.96 5.23 5.04
N ILE A 811 33.75 5.28 4.50
CA ILE A 811 32.82 4.15 4.43
C ILE A 811 32.47 3.89 2.96
N ASN A 812 32.67 2.66 2.49
CA ASN A 812 32.17 2.20 1.19
C ASN A 812 30.84 1.45 1.37
N LEU A 813 29.78 1.94 0.74
CA LEU A 813 28.48 1.28 0.65
C LEU A 813 28.17 0.72 -0.76
N ASP A 814 29.09 0.81 -1.74
CA ASP A 814 28.96 0.11 -3.01
C ASP A 814 29.41 -1.37 -2.88
N PRO A 815 28.52 -2.36 -3.06
CA PRO A 815 28.88 -3.77 -2.96
C PRO A 815 29.42 -4.36 -4.29
N ALA A 816 29.19 -3.67 -5.41
CA ALA A 816 29.51 -4.12 -6.77
C ALA A 816 30.89 -3.63 -7.27
N VAL A 817 31.49 -2.62 -6.62
CA VAL A 817 32.83 -2.13 -6.95
C VAL A 817 33.91 -3.21 -6.80
N ASN A 818 34.67 -3.47 -7.87
CA ASN A 818 35.73 -4.50 -7.88
C ASN A 818 36.91 -4.12 -6.96
N THR A 819 37.39 -2.87 -7.06
CA THR A 819 38.55 -2.36 -6.33
C THR A 819 38.28 -0.95 -5.85
N VAL A 820 38.18 -0.75 -4.53
CA VAL A 820 38.02 0.58 -3.94
C VAL A 820 39.36 1.32 -4.04
N PRO A 821 39.40 2.55 -4.60
CA PRO A 821 40.65 3.24 -4.93
C PRO A 821 41.26 4.05 -3.75
N TYR A 822 40.69 3.91 -2.55
CA TYR A 822 41.06 4.60 -1.31
C TYR A 822 40.99 3.63 -0.11
N PRO A 823 41.69 3.90 1.01
CA PRO A 823 41.58 3.08 2.21
C PRO A 823 40.24 3.33 2.93
N ALA A 824 39.28 2.42 2.75
CA ALA A 824 38.03 2.43 3.53
C ALA A 824 38.27 1.93 4.97
N ASN A 825 37.61 2.55 5.94
CA ASN A 825 37.57 2.09 7.34
C ASN A 825 36.45 1.09 7.60
N ILE A 826 35.37 1.17 6.82
CA ILE A 826 34.28 0.18 6.77
C ILE A 826 33.98 -0.05 5.28
N ASP A 827 34.00 -1.30 4.84
CA ASP A 827 33.61 -1.71 3.49
C ASP A 827 32.46 -2.71 3.58
N ILE A 828 31.34 -2.40 2.91
CA ILE A 828 30.18 -3.31 2.83
C ILE A 828 30.57 -4.70 2.31
N ARG A 829 31.60 -4.78 1.44
CA ARG A 829 32.05 -6.01 0.77
C ARG A 829 32.71 -7.01 1.71
N ASP A 830 33.21 -6.57 2.87
CA ASP A 830 33.74 -7.43 3.93
C ASP A 830 32.61 -8.14 4.72
N THR A 831 31.44 -7.50 4.80
CA THR A 831 30.26 -8.03 5.52
C THR A 831 29.32 -8.80 4.59
N VAL A 832 29.14 -8.33 3.35
CA VAL A 832 28.20 -8.89 2.37
C VAL A 832 28.87 -9.01 1.00
N LYS A 833 29.09 -10.24 0.55
CA LYS A 833 29.69 -10.51 -0.76
C LYS A 833 28.64 -10.51 -1.86
N TYR A 834 28.58 -9.42 -2.61
CA TYR A 834 27.70 -9.22 -3.77
C TYR A 834 27.53 -10.44 -4.70
N LYS A 835 28.63 -11.08 -5.10
CA LYS A 835 28.61 -12.25 -6.01
C LYS A 835 28.04 -13.52 -5.37
N GLU A 836 28.08 -13.64 -4.04
CA GLU A 836 27.43 -14.75 -3.33
C GLU A 836 25.93 -14.46 -3.20
N VAL A 837 25.54 -13.21 -2.86
CA VAL A 837 24.13 -12.76 -2.81
C VAL A 837 23.40 -12.92 -4.16
N MET A 838 24.02 -12.52 -5.29
CA MET A 838 23.45 -12.73 -6.63
C MET A 838 23.12 -14.20 -6.90
N ARG A 839 23.99 -15.12 -6.46
CA ARG A 839 23.86 -16.56 -6.70
C ARG A 839 22.90 -17.25 -5.72
N GLU A 840 22.89 -16.82 -4.47
CA GLU A 840 22.09 -17.40 -3.39
C GLU A 840 20.61 -17.02 -3.50
N TYR A 841 20.32 -15.77 -3.86
CA TYR A 841 18.95 -15.26 -4.01
C TYR A 841 18.46 -15.23 -5.48
N GLY A 842 19.28 -15.69 -6.45
CA GLY A 842 18.94 -15.68 -7.88
C GLY A 842 18.80 -14.28 -8.50
N LEU A 843 19.34 -13.24 -7.85
CA LEU A 843 19.05 -11.85 -8.17
C LEU A 843 19.92 -11.29 -9.31
N GLY A 844 19.26 -10.54 -10.21
CA GLY A 844 19.94 -9.63 -11.14
C GLY A 844 20.73 -8.54 -10.40
N PRO A 845 21.66 -7.85 -11.09
CA PRO A 845 22.66 -6.99 -10.45
C PRO A 845 22.07 -5.89 -9.56
N ASN A 846 21.08 -5.14 -10.06
CA ASN A 846 20.42 -4.09 -9.27
C ASN A 846 19.71 -4.65 -8.02
N GLY A 847 19.05 -5.81 -8.14
CA GLY A 847 18.40 -6.49 -7.01
C GLY A 847 19.40 -6.98 -5.96
N ALA A 848 20.56 -7.47 -6.37
CA ALA A 848 21.62 -7.86 -5.45
C ALA A 848 22.25 -6.66 -4.72
N ILE A 849 22.39 -5.48 -5.37
CA ILE A 849 22.80 -4.25 -4.69
C ILE A 849 21.79 -3.88 -3.59
N MET A 850 20.50 -3.89 -3.91
CA MET A 850 19.41 -3.63 -2.95
C MET A 850 19.43 -4.60 -1.75
N THR A 851 19.59 -5.90 -2.01
CA THR A 851 19.70 -6.91 -0.93
C THR A 851 20.95 -6.70 -0.07
N CYS A 852 22.09 -6.31 -0.65
CA CYS A 852 23.28 -5.96 0.14
C CYS A 852 23.06 -4.74 1.04
N LEU A 853 22.39 -3.69 0.54
CA LEU A 853 22.02 -2.52 1.36
C LEU A 853 21.04 -2.88 2.48
N ASN A 854 20.03 -3.71 2.20
CA ASN A 854 19.10 -4.20 3.21
C ASN A 854 19.82 -5.00 4.30
N LEU A 855 20.76 -5.88 3.94
CA LEU A 855 21.54 -6.67 4.89
C LEU A 855 22.42 -5.79 5.80
N ILE A 856 23.16 -4.82 5.27
CA ILE A 856 23.98 -3.92 6.12
C ILE A 856 23.12 -2.99 6.99
N CYS A 857 21.94 -2.58 6.50
CA CYS A 857 20.99 -1.77 7.25
C CYS A 857 20.55 -2.44 8.58
N THR A 858 20.42 -3.78 8.61
CA THR A 858 20.07 -4.52 9.85
C THR A 858 21.11 -4.43 10.97
N ARG A 859 22.31 -3.91 10.69
CA ARG A 859 23.42 -3.75 11.65
C ARG A 859 23.96 -2.32 11.71
N PHE A 860 23.22 -1.35 11.16
CA PHE A 860 23.74 0.01 10.99
C PHE A 860 23.98 0.73 12.32
N ASP A 861 23.29 0.37 13.40
CA ASP A 861 23.59 0.86 14.76
C ASP A 861 25.02 0.51 15.21
N GLN A 862 25.57 -0.62 14.75
CA GLN A 862 26.95 -1.01 15.03
C GLN A 862 27.94 -0.15 14.24
N VAL A 863 27.61 0.17 12.97
CA VAL A 863 28.37 1.12 12.14
C VAL A 863 28.37 2.51 12.79
N LEU A 864 27.21 3.02 13.20
CA LEU A 864 27.09 4.30 13.89
C LEU A 864 27.85 4.32 15.23
N THR A 865 27.83 3.21 15.98
CA THR A 865 28.64 3.05 17.19
C THR A 865 30.15 3.11 16.90
N LEU A 866 30.62 2.61 15.75
CA LEU A 866 32.02 2.70 15.35
C LEU A 866 32.40 4.11 14.87
N VAL A 867 31.52 4.78 14.13
CA VAL A 867 31.66 6.18 13.71
C VAL A 867 31.78 7.10 14.93
N ASN A 868 30.86 7.01 15.88
CA ASN A 868 30.85 7.85 17.07
C ASN A 868 32.07 7.59 17.99
N LYS A 869 32.55 6.34 18.09
CA LYS A 869 33.82 6.00 18.76
C LYS A 869 35.07 6.60 18.11
N ARG A 870 34.96 7.18 16.90
CA ARG A 870 36.05 7.83 16.18
C ARG A 870 35.86 9.35 16.03
N ALA A 871 34.76 9.92 16.51
CA ALA A 871 34.46 11.35 16.37
C ALA A 871 35.55 12.27 16.94
N GLY A 872 36.12 11.95 18.11
CA GLY A 872 37.23 12.70 18.70
C GLY A 872 38.61 12.50 18.04
N VAL A 873 38.69 11.83 16.89
CA VAL A 873 39.94 11.52 16.16
C VAL A 873 39.82 11.81 14.66
N CYS A 874 38.64 11.60 14.07
CA CYS A 874 38.36 11.82 12.66
C CYS A 874 37.67 13.17 12.43
N SER A 875 38.06 13.86 11.37
CA SER A 875 37.63 15.23 11.06
C SER A 875 36.36 15.33 10.21
N HIS A 876 36.13 14.32 9.35
CA HIS A 876 34.99 14.22 8.44
C HIS A 876 34.65 12.73 8.27
N CYS A 877 33.38 12.37 8.14
CA CYS A 877 32.98 11.04 7.66
C CYS A 877 32.64 11.14 6.17
N LEU A 878 33.24 10.30 5.33
CA LEU A 878 33.01 10.25 3.88
C LEU A 878 32.32 8.94 3.52
N ILE A 879 31.17 9.01 2.85
CA ILE A 879 30.35 7.84 2.52
C ILE A 879 30.17 7.78 0.99
N ASP A 880 30.76 6.77 0.37
CA ASP A 880 30.59 6.47 -1.06
C ASP A 880 29.41 5.51 -1.25
N THR A 881 28.44 5.88 -2.08
CA THR A 881 27.21 5.09 -2.29
C THR A 881 27.25 4.32 -3.63
N PRO A 882 26.40 3.29 -3.80
CA PRO A 882 26.37 2.49 -5.03
C PRO A 882 26.35 3.27 -6.36
N GLY A 883 26.91 2.66 -7.40
CA GLY A 883 26.92 3.18 -8.76
C GLY A 883 25.55 3.66 -9.25
N GLN A 884 24.50 2.84 -9.05
CA GLN A 884 23.10 3.20 -9.27
C GLN A 884 22.61 4.09 -8.14
N ILE A 885 22.10 5.27 -8.45
CA ILE A 885 21.67 6.25 -7.43
C ILE A 885 20.36 5.83 -6.78
N GLU A 886 19.46 5.22 -7.55
CA GLU A 886 18.11 4.83 -7.17
C GLU A 886 18.10 3.75 -6.09
N ALA A 887 19.08 2.85 -6.14
CA ALA A 887 19.27 1.80 -5.14
C ALA A 887 19.57 2.37 -3.74
N PHE A 888 20.10 3.59 -3.65
CA PHE A 888 20.30 4.28 -2.37
C PHE A 888 19.21 5.33 -2.09
N THR A 889 18.82 6.15 -3.07
CA THR A 889 17.88 7.25 -2.81
C THR A 889 16.43 6.80 -2.67
N TRP A 890 15.98 5.79 -3.42
CA TRP A 890 14.59 5.34 -3.40
C TRP A 890 14.34 4.17 -2.43
N SER A 891 15.39 3.46 -2.01
CA SER A 891 15.27 2.32 -1.10
C SER A 891 14.95 2.71 0.36
N ALA A 892 14.22 1.83 1.06
CA ALA A 892 13.93 2.01 2.48
C ALA A 892 15.20 1.93 3.35
N SER A 893 16.15 1.06 2.98
CA SER A 893 17.44 0.94 3.66
C SER A 893 18.31 2.19 3.49
N GLY A 894 18.34 2.80 2.31
CA GLY A 894 19.04 4.07 2.09
C GLY A 894 18.42 5.24 2.85
N THR A 895 17.09 5.32 2.93
CA THR A 895 16.39 6.28 3.81
C THR A 895 16.79 6.07 5.27
N ILE A 896 16.70 4.84 5.80
CA ILE A 896 17.04 4.53 7.20
C ILE A 896 18.51 4.88 7.50
N ILE A 897 19.44 4.50 6.62
CA ILE A 897 20.87 4.84 6.75
C ILE A 897 21.06 6.36 6.82
N THR A 898 20.36 7.12 5.97
CA THR A 898 20.44 8.58 5.91
C THR A 898 19.86 9.22 7.19
N ASP A 899 18.68 8.79 7.63
CA ASP A 899 18.00 9.29 8.84
C ASP A 899 18.80 8.96 10.12
N SER A 900 19.39 7.77 10.21
CA SER A 900 20.26 7.37 11.34
C SER A 900 21.55 8.19 11.42
N LEU A 901 22.13 8.58 10.29
CA LEU A 901 23.28 9.49 10.24
C LEU A 901 22.86 10.91 10.62
N ALA A 902 21.80 11.43 9.98
CA ALA A 902 21.24 12.75 10.21
C ALA A 902 20.80 12.97 11.66
N SER A 903 20.30 11.95 12.34
CA SER A 903 19.90 12.04 13.75
C SER A 903 21.09 12.11 14.73
N ALA A 904 22.31 11.79 14.30
CA ALA A 904 23.45 11.56 15.17
C ALA A 904 24.65 12.49 14.92
N ASN A 905 24.92 12.87 13.67
CA ASN A 905 26.02 13.75 13.29
C ASN A 905 25.55 14.74 12.20
N PRO A 906 26.17 15.94 12.07
CA PRO A 906 25.85 16.88 11.00
C PRO A 906 26.02 16.22 9.63
N THR A 907 24.92 15.93 8.94
CA THR A 907 24.92 15.11 7.73
C THR A 907 24.46 15.92 6.53
N MET A 908 25.13 15.74 5.39
CA MET A 908 24.92 16.54 4.19
C MET A 908 25.09 15.72 2.91
N ILE A 909 24.42 16.15 1.85
CA ILE A 909 24.46 15.51 0.54
C ILE A 909 25.45 16.24 -0.37
N ALA A 910 26.43 15.51 -0.91
CA ALA A 910 27.28 15.97 -2.01
C ALA A 910 26.84 15.29 -3.31
N TYR A 911 26.09 16.00 -4.15
CA TYR A 911 25.56 15.48 -5.40
C TYR A 911 26.54 15.70 -6.56
N VAL A 912 27.21 14.63 -6.99
CA VAL A 912 28.23 14.64 -8.05
C VAL A 912 27.57 14.58 -9.42
N MET A 913 27.66 15.69 -10.16
CA MET A 913 27.22 15.81 -11.56
C MET A 913 28.40 15.66 -12.51
N ASP A 914 28.16 15.09 -13.70
CA ASP A 914 29.12 15.05 -14.80
C ASP A 914 29.06 16.33 -15.65
N SER A 915 30.03 17.24 -15.48
CA SER A 915 30.07 18.52 -16.22
C SER A 915 30.16 18.35 -17.73
N VAL A 916 30.73 17.23 -18.22
CA VAL A 916 30.91 16.99 -19.66
C VAL A 916 29.56 16.63 -20.31
N ARG A 917 28.74 15.84 -19.61
CA ARG A 917 27.36 15.53 -20.05
C ARG A 917 26.38 16.69 -19.81
N ALA A 918 26.63 17.51 -18.79
CA ALA A 918 25.81 18.68 -18.46
C ALA A 918 25.88 19.82 -19.49
N THR A 919 26.81 19.77 -20.46
CA THR A 919 26.90 20.77 -21.55
C THR A 919 25.65 20.85 -22.43
N ASN A 920 24.81 19.83 -22.45
CA ASN A 920 23.48 19.88 -23.07
C ASN A 920 22.46 20.46 -22.06
N PRO A 921 21.78 21.58 -22.36
CA PRO A 921 20.81 22.23 -21.46
C PRO A 921 19.68 21.31 -20.96
N ILE A 922 19.20 20.40 -21.80
CA ILE A 922 18.14 19.42 -21.42
C ILE A 922 18.71 18.41 -20.42
N THR A 923 19.93 17.92 -20.64
CA THR A 923 20.61 16.99 -19.71
C THR A 923 20.93 17.69 -18.38
N PHE A 924 21.27 18.98 -18.41
CA PHE A 924 21.40 19.79 -17.20
C PHE A 924 20.08 19.91 -16.44
N MET A 925 18.99 20.28 -17.12
CA MET A 925 17.64 20.39 -16.53
C MET A 925 17.20 19.08 -15.86
N SER A 926 17.34 17.93 -16.54
CA SER A 926 16.99 16.62 -15.96
C SER A 926 17.82 16.30 -14.71
N ASN A 927 19.14 16.51 -14.74
CA ASN A 927 20.00 16.30 -13.57
C ASN A 927 19.62 17.21 -12.40
N MET A 928 19.18 18.44 -12.67
CA MET A 928 18.74 19.38 -11.63
C MET A 928 17.36 19.04 -11.05
N LEU A 929 16.41 18.55 -11.86
CA LEU A 929 15.16 17.99 -11.36
C LEU A 929 15.40 16.76 -10.45
N TYR A 930 16.33 15.88 -10.82
CA TYR A 930 16.77 14.79 -9.94
C TYR A 930 17.42 15.30 -8.64
N ALA A 931 18.25 16.34 -8.69
CA ALA A 931 18.85 16.94 -7.50
C ALA A 931 17.78 17.53 -6.55
N CYS A 932 16.81 18.28 -7.09
CA CYS A 932 15.67 18.80 -6.32
C CYS A 932 14.85 17.68 -5.68
N SER A 933 14.56 16.59 -6.41
CA SER A 933 13.84 15.43 -5.88
C SER A 933 14.57 14.79 -4.68
N ILE A 934 15.90 14.64 -4.77
CA ILE A 934 16.73 14.11 -3.67
C ILE A 934 16.72 15.07 -2.49
N PHE A 935 16.92 16.38 -2.71
CA PHE A 935 16.89 17.40 -1.65
C PHE A 935 15.57 17.38 -0.86
N TYR A 936 14.43 17.35 -1.55
CA TYR A 936 13.11 17.25 -0.93
C TYR A 936 12.91 15.97 -0.13
N ARG A 937 13.45 14.84 -0.61
CA ARG A 937 13.35 13.54 0.07
C ARG A 937 14.27 13.44 1.28
N THR A 938 15.52 13.87 1.19
CA THR A 938 16.51 13.73 2.29
C THR A 938 16.34 14.81 3.36
N LYS A 939 15.86 16.01 3.01
CA LYS A 939 15.69 17.15 3.93
C LYS A 939 16.99 17.52 4.67
N LEU A 940 18.11 17.51 3.94
CA LEU A 940 19.46 17.81 4.44
C LEU A 940 20.12 18.92 3.61
N PRO A 941 21.12 19.64 4.17
CA PRO A 941 21.97 20.54 3.40
C PRO A 941 22.59 19.84 2.17
N PHE A 942 22.62 20.55 1.04
CA PHE A 942 22.84 19.96 -0.28
C PHE A 942 23.84 20.78 -1.10
N ILE A 943 24.93 20.14 -1.52
CA ILE A 943 26.01 20.75 -2.31
C ILE A 943 26.07 20.05 -3.68
N ILE A 944 25.99 20.82 -4.76
CA ILE A 944 26.16 20.33 -6.13
C ILE A 944 27.66 20.34 -6.46
N VAL A 945 28.22 19.18 -6.78
CA VAL A 945 29.63 19.01 -7.16
C VAL A 945 29.71 18.80 -8.66
N LEU A 946 30.08 19.85 -9.39
CA LEU A 946 30.22 19.83 -10.85
C LEU A 946 31.59 19.24 -11.22
N ASN A 947 31.66 17.90 -11.29
CA ASN A 947 32.91 17.15 -11.45
C ASN A 947 33.41 17.15 -12.90
N LYS A 948 34.68 16.77 -13.10
CA LYS A 948 35.40 16.74 -14.40
C LYS A 948 35.66 18.14 -14.99
N ALA A 949 35.83 19.15 -14.13
CA ALA A 949 36.16 20.52 -14.52
C ALA A 949 37.48 20.66 -15.33
N ASP A 950 38.35 19.65 -15.27
CA ASP A 950 39.57 19.51 -16.07
C ASP A 950 39.32 19.24 -17.56
N ILE A 951 38.17 18.66 -17.92
CA ILE A 951 37.76 18.42 -19.30
C ILE A 951 36.92 19.59 -19.83
N VAL A 952 35.93 20.02 -19.04
CA VAL A 952 35.07 21.18 -19.35
C VAL A 952 34.86 21.98 -18.08
N ARG A 953 35.37 23.22 -18.03
CA ARG A 953 35.07 24.12 -16.91
C ARG A 953 33.57 24.49 -16.92
N PRO A 954 32.81 24.22 -15.86
CA PRO A 954 31.34 24.33 -15.87
C PRO A 954 30.84 25.77 -15.62
N THR A 955 31.52 26.78 -16.17
CA THR A 955 31.11 28.19 -16.06
C THR A 955 29.75 28.44 -16.70
N PHE A 956 29.37 27.64 -17.71
CA PHE A 956 28.04 27.64 -18.30
C PHE A 956 26.95 27.24 -17.29
N ALA A 957 27.21 26.24 -16.43
CA ALA A 957 26.25 25.79 -15.43
C ALA A 957 26.07 26.85 -14.32
N THR A 958 27.17 27.45 -13.86
CA THR A 958 27.11 28.57 -12.91
C THR A 958 26.42 29.81 -13.50
N LYS A 959 26.47 30.01 -14.82
CA LYS A 959 25.66 31.02 -15.53
C LYS A 959 24.19 30.61 -15.51
N TRP A 960 23.84 29.40 -15.96
CA TRP A 960 22.45 28.93 -16.04
C TRP A 960 21.72 28.86 -14.69
N MET A 961 22.43 28.72 -13.56
CA MET A 961 21.86 28.79 -12.20
C MET A 961 21.75 30.21 -11.61
N ARG A 962 22.12 31.26 -12.37
CA ARG A 962 22.14 32.67 -11.91
C ARG A 962 21.58 33.67 -12.93
N ASP A 963 21.52 33.26 -14.19
CA ASP A 963 21.13 34.03 -15.36
C ASP A 963 20.15 33.16 -16.14
N PHE A 964 18.89 33.25 -15.70
CA PHE A 964 17.75 32.53 -16.23
C PHE A 964 17.56 32.76 -17.74
N GLU A 965 17.70 34.02 -18.19
CA GLU A 965 17.56 34.38 -19.61
C GLU A 965 18.59 33.62 -20.46
N SER A 966 19.83 33.50 -19.99
CA SER A 966 20.86 32.73 -20.67
C SER A 966 20.69 31.22 -20.61
N PHE A 967 19.91 30.69 -19.66
CA PHE A 967 19.52 29.28 -19.67
C PHE A 967 18.38 29.05 -20.65
N GLN A 968 17.34 29.90 -20.61
CA GLN A 968 16.22 29.81 -21.53
C GLN A 968 16.66 29.97 -22.99
N GLN A 969 17.55 30.94 -23.30
CA GLN A 969 18.10 31.08 -24.65
C GLN A 969 18.84 29.80 -25.10
N ALA A 970 19.68 29.22 -24.24
CA ALA A 970 20.39 28.00 -24.56
C ALA A 970 19.45 26.80 -24.77
N LEU A 971 18.31 26.75 -24.08
CA LEU A 971 17.25 25.75 -24.29
C LEU A 971 16.51 25.97 -25.61
N ASP A 972 16.04 27.19 -25.88
CA ASP A 972 15.32 27.54 -27.12
C ASP A 972 16.22 27.38 -28.39
N GLU A 973 17.55 27.50 -28.26
CA GLU A 973 18.52 27.20 -29.33
C GLU A 973 18.76 25.69 -29.60
N ASN A 974 18.40 24.80 -28.67
CA ASN A 974 18.73 23.36 -28.72
C ASN A 974 17.51 22.43 -28.77
N SER A 975 16.27 22.93 -28.63
CA SER A 975 15.07 22.10 -28.43
C SER A 975 14.06 22.17 -29.59
N SER A 976 13.28 21.09 -29.73
CA SER A 976 12.18 20.99 -30.69
C SER A 976 10.85 21.38 -30.04
N THR A 977 9.98 22.02 -30.82
CA THR A 977 8.88 22.91 -30.40
C THR A 977 8.01 22.46 -29.22
N TYR A 978 7.81 21.16 -29.01
CA TYR A 978 7.02 20.64 -27.89
C TYR A 978 7.75 20.68 -26.54
N MET A 979 9.07 20.44 -26.54
CA MET A 979 9.87 20.47 -25.31
C MET A 979 10.01 21.88 -24.73
N ASN A 980 9.98 22.92 -25.56
CA ASN A 980 10.14 24.31 -25.15
C ASN A 980 9.09 24.75 -24.12
N ASP A 981 7.83 24.31 -24.24
CA ASP A 981 6.74 24.78 -23.37
C ASP A 981 6.76 24.12 -21.98
N LEU A 982 7.01 22.81 -21.92
CA LEU A 982 7.27 22.11 -20.66
C LEU A 982 8.54 22.65 -19.98
N THR A 983 9.60 22.85 -20.76
CA THR A 983 10.89 23.41 -20.31
C THR A 983 10.69 24.80 -19.70
N ARG A 984 9.98 25.71 -20.38
CA ARG A 984 9.73 27.07 -19.89
C ARG A 984 8.88 27.11 -18.62
N SER A 985 7.98 26.14 -18.46
CA SER A 985 7.16 25.98 -17.26
C SER A 985 8.00 25.47 -16.08
N LEU A 986 8.84 24.46 -16.30
CA LEU A 986 9.75 23.91 -15.29
C LEU A 986 10.88 24.87 -14.93
N SER A 987 11.38 25.66 -15.88
CA SER A 987 12.51 26.56 -15.62
C SER A 987 12.14 27.65 -14.62
N LEU A 988 10.95 28.25 -14.72
CA LEU A 988 10.46 29.25 -13.76
C LEU A 988 10.38 28.70 -12.33
N VAL A 989 9.96 27.44 -12.19
CA VAL A 989 9.94 26.73 -10.90
C VAL A 989 11.36 26.44 -10.40
N LEU A 990 12.29 26.08 -11.31
CA LEU A 990 13.69 25.78 -10.98
C LEU A 990 14.50 27.01 -10.56
N ASP A 991 14.17 28.21 -11.04
CA ASP A 991 14.88 29.46 -10.72
C ASP A 991 14.88 29.75 -9.20
N GLN A 992 13.71 29.65 -8.56
CA GLN A 992 13.55 29.77 -7.11
C GLN A 992 14.32 28.69 -6.32
N PHE A 993 14.57 27.52 -6.93
CA PHE A 993 15.39 26.48 -6.32
C PHE A 993 16.90 26.74 -6.50
N TYR A 994 17.34 27.32 -7.61
CA TYR A 994 18.75 27.56 -7.89
C TYR A 994 19.39 28.61 -6.97
N GLU A 995 18.66 29.61 -6.49
CA GLU A 995 19.15 30.56 -5.48
C GLU A 995 19.62 29.86 -4.19
N ASN A 996 19.02 28.71 -3.85
CA ASN A 996 19.25 28.01 -2.60
C ASN A 996 20.43 27.02 -2.65
N PHE A 997 20.90 26.60 -3.84
CA PHE A 997 21.92 25.55 -3.96
C PHE A 997 23.35 26.10 -4.03
N SER A 998 24.24 25.54 -3.19
CA SER A 998 25.68 25.80 -3.29
C SER A 998 26.32 24.84 -4.30
N ALA A 999 26.70 25.36 -5.48
CA ALA A 999 27.35 24.60 -6.55
C ALA A 999 28.85 24.91 -6.65
N VAL A 1000 29.70 23.88 -6.67
CA VAL A 1000 31.17 23.98 -6.69
C VAL A 1000 31.74 23.25 -7.91
N PRO A 1001 32.59 23.89 -8.75
CA PRO A 1001 33.32 23.23 -9.83
C PRO A 1001 34.47 22.39 -9.27
N VAL A 1002 34.58 21.12 -9.64
CA VAL A 1002 35.63 20.22 -9.11
C VAL A 1002 36.27 19.38 -10.21
N SER A 1003 37.57 19.10 -10.06
CA SER A 1003 38.21 17.97 -10.73
C SER A 1003 38.72 16.94 -9.72
N SER A 1004 38.17 15.72 -9.80
CA SER A 1004 38.71 14.56 -9.08
C SER A 1004 40.14 14.16 -9.53
N LEU A 1005 40.55 14.58 -10.75
CA LEU A 1005 41.83 14.22 -11.35
C LEU A 1005 42.95 15.22 -11.04
N THR A 1006 42.67 16.53 -11.03
CA THR A 1006 43.67 17.55 -10.66
C THR A 1006 43.62 17.91 -9.18
N GLY A 1007 42.44 17.88 -8.55
CA GLY A 1007 42.19 18.40 -7.21
C GLY A 1007 41.67 19.85 -7.18
N GLU A 1008 41.51 20.49 -8.35
CA GLU A 1008 40.88 21.80 -8.53
C GLU A 1008 39.48 21.83 -7.87
N GLY A 1009 39.17 22.91 -7.15
CA GLY A 1009 37.87 23.14 -6.48
C GLY A 1009 37.64 22.45 -5.13
N ILE A 1010 38.50 21.51 -4.70
CA ILE A 1010 38.23 20.73 -3.48
C ILE A 1010 38.41 21.57 -2.19
N ASP A 1011 39.23 22.61 -2.24
CA ASP A 1011 39.34 23.54 -1.11
C ASP A 1011 38.10 24.43 -0.96
N GLU A 1012 37.46 24.82 -2.07
CA GLU A 1012 36.17 25.52 -2.10
C GLU A 1012 35.03 24.60 -1.62
N PHE A 1013 35.04 23.32 -2.02
CA PHE A 1013 34.10 22.31 -1.51
C PHE A 1013 34.21 22.15 0.01
N LEU A 1014 35.43 22.12 0.56
CA LEU A 1014 35.66 22.07 2.01
C LEU A 1014 35.27 23.37 2.76
N GLU A 1015 35.09 24.49 2.05
CA GLU A 1015 34.53 25.72 2.60
C GLU A 1015 32.99 25.71 2.57
N ALA A 1016 32.39 25.26 1.46
CA ALA A 1016 30.95 25.01 1.36
C ALA A 1016 30.48 23.98 2.40
N VAL A 1017 31.26 22.93 2.67
CA VAL A 1017 31.01 21.96 3.74
C VAL A 1017 30.92 22.64 5.11
N LYS A 1018 31.77 23.63 5.43
CA LYS A 1018 31.68 24.36 6.70
C LYS A 1018 30.41 25.19 6.80
N LYS A 1019 30.07 25.93 5.74
CA LYS A 1019 28.84 26.74 5.66
C LYS A 1019 27.60 25.86 5.90
N CYS A 1020 27.47 24.76 5.17
CA CYS A 1020 26.34 23.85 5.32
C CYS A 1020 26.36 23.04 6.63
N THR A 1021 27.51 22.91 7.30
CA THR A 1021 27.59 22.37 8.68
C THR A 1021 27.02 23.37 9.71
N GLN A 1022 27.21 24.68 9.52
CA GLN A 1022 26.57 25.71 10.36
C GLN A 1022 25.06 25.74 10.11
N GLU A 1023 24.64 25.80 8.83
CA GLU A 1023 23.25 25.71 8.39
C GLU A 1023 22.51 24.48 8.97
N TYR A 1024 23.20 23.34 9.04
CA TYR A 1024 22.69 22.13 9.70
C TYR A 1024 22.33 22.39 11.18
N TYR A 1025 23.19 23.05 11.95
CA TYR A 1025 22.93 23.34 13.37
C TYR A 1025 21.87 24.44 13.57
N ASP A 1026 21.83 25.43 12.68
CA ASP A 1026 20.97 26.62 12.84
C ASP A 1026 19.53 26.37 12.35
N VAL A 1027 19.34 25.59 11.27
CA VAL A 1027 18.04 25.39 10.62
C VAL A 1027 17.53 23.95 10.77
N TYR A 1028 18.34 22.95 10.42
CA TYR A 1028 17.90 21.57 10.31
C TYR A 1028 17.80 20.89 11.68
N ARG A 1029 18.79 21.07 12.55
CA ARG A 1029 18.81 20.46 13.89
C ARG A 1029 17.60 20.89 14.75
N PRO A 1030 17.19 22.18 14.84
CA PRO A 1030 15.99 22.55 15.57
C PRO A 1030 14.72 21.92 15.00
N MET A 1031 14.64 21.76 13.67
CA MET A 1031 13.53 21.05 13.02
C MET A 1031 13.51 19.56 13.38
N TYR A 1032 14.65 18.85 13.31
CA TYR A 1032 14.74 17.45 13.73
C TYR A 1032 14.49 17.27 15.23
N GLU A 1033 15.02 18.15 16.08
CA GLU A 1033 14.74 18.14 17.53
C GLU A 1033 13.26 18.43 17.83
N LYS A 1034 12.59 19.30 17.07
CA LYS A 1034 11.15 19.52 17.20
C LYS A 1034 10.37 18.28 16.77
N LEU A 1035 10.64 17.72 15.59
CA LEU A 1035 10.00 16.48 15.12
C LEU A 1035 10.24 15.28 16.06
N ALA A 1036 11.40 15.22 16.71
CA ALA A 1036 11.70 14.24 17.75
C ALA A 1036 10.90 14.50 19.04
N LYS A 1037 10.83 15.75 19.50
CA LYS A 1037 10.01 16.17 20.65
C LYS A 1037 8.53 15.88 20.39
N ASP A 1038 7.99 16.25 19.23
CA ASP A 1038 6.60 16.00 18.85
C ASP A 1038 6.28 14.49 18.82
N LYS A 1039 7.19 13.66 18.28
CA LYS A 1039 7.07 12.18 18.33
C LYS A 1039 7.19 11.60 19.75
N VAL A 1040 7.98 12.21 20.64
CA VAL A 1040 8.08 11.79 22.04
C VAL A 1040 6.86 12.27 22.84
N SER A 1041 6.36 13.47 22.60
CA SER A 1041 5.13 14.00 23.20
C SER A 1041 3.92 13.16 22.79
N LEU A 1042 3.78 12.78 21.52
CA LEU A 1042 2.75 11.83 21.08
C LEU A 1042 2.88 10.49 21.80
N LYS A 1043 4.09 9.92 21.90
CA LYS A 1043 4.32 8.67 22.67
C LYS A 1043 4.05 8.83 24.16
N LEU A 1044 4.32 9.99 24.75
CA LEU A 1044 4.05 10.26 26.16
C LEU A 1044 2.55 10.48 26.40
N LEU A 1045 1.83 11.13 25.49
CA LEU A 1045 0.37 11.24 25.53
C LEU A 1045 -0.28 9.86 25.44
N MET A 1046 0.08 9.06 24.42
CA MET A 1046 -0.38 7.67 24.29
C MET A 1046 -0.04 6.84 25.54
N LYS A 1047 1.15 7.03 26.13
CA LYS A 1047 1.53 6.35 27.37
C LYS A 1047 0.82 6.89 28.62
N HIS A 1048 0.37 8.14 28.62
CA HIS A 1048 -0.44 8.73 29.70
C HIS A 1048 -1.91 8.31 29.58
N GLU A 1049 -2.41 8.08 28.36
CA GLU A 1049 -3.68 7.40 28.09
C GLU A 1049 -3.60 5.93 28.51
N GLU A 1050 -2.52 5.22 28.18
CA GLU A 1050 -2.24 3.86 28.69
C GLU A 1050 -2.18 3.83 30.21
N GLU A 1051 -1.46 4.77 30.86
CA GLU A 1051 -1.34 4.81 32.33
C GLU A 1051 -2.65 5.21 33.01
N GLU A 1052 -3.43 6.15 32.47
CA GLU A 1052 -4.79 6.41 32.95
C GLU A 1052 -5.69 5.18 32.78
N ASN A 1053 -5.64 4.50 31.63
CA ASN A 1053 -6.45 3.30 31.38
C ASN A 1053 -6.03 2.14 32.31
N VAL A 1054 -4.74 2.00 32.61
CA VAL A 1054 -4.23 1.04 33.61
C VAL A 1054 -4.65 1.44 35.03
N GLU A 1055 -4.67 2.72 35.39
CA GLU A 1055 -5.14 3.17 36.70
C GLU A 1055 -6.66 2.99 36.85
N LYS A 1056 -7.43 3.22 35.78
CA LYS A 1056 -8.87 2.89 35.67
C LYS A 1056 -9.08 1.36 35.83
N LEU A 1057 -8.31 0.52 35.14
CA LEU A 1057 -8.32 -0.94 35.33
C LEU A 1057 -7.90 -1.36 36.75
N SER A 1058 -7.01 -0.62 37.40
CA SER A 1058 -6.53 -0.96 38.75
C SER A 1058 -7.61 -0.76 39.83
N ASN A 1059 -8.57 0.14 39.59
CA ASN A 1059 -9.70 0.37 40.49
C ASN A 1059 -10.90 -0.56 40.23
N LEU A 1060 -10.90 -1.30 39.12
CA LEU A 1060 -11.92 -2.31 38.80
C LEU A 1060 -11.66 -3.65 39.52
N THR A 1061 -12.74 -4.37 39.82
CA THR A 1061 -12.73 -5.61 40.61
C THR A 1061 -12.28 -6.82 39.79
N VAL A 1062 -12.00 -7.95 40.46
CA VAL A 1062 -11.38 -9.14 39.83
C VAL A 1062 -12.18 -9.65 38.62
N LYS A 1063 -13.52 -9.64 38.68
CA LYS A 1063 -14.38 -10.06 37.55
C LYS A 1063 -14.35 -9.10 36.35
N GLU A 1064 -14.13 -7.81 36.59
CA GLU A 1064 -14.10 -6.80 35.53
C GLU A 1064 -12.76 -6.81 34.80
N ARG A 1065 -11.68 -7.25 35.47
CA ARG A 1065 -10.36 -7.44 34.87
C ARG A 1065 -10.28 -8.65 33.92
N GLU A 1066 -11.05 -9.70 34.18
CA GLU A 1066 -11.11 -10.88 33.30
C GLU A 1066 -11.82 -10.57 31.97
N LEU A 1067 -12.78 -9.63 31.96
CA LEU A 1067 -13.45 -9.16 30.73
C LEU A 1067 -12.54 -8.37 29.78
N LEU A 1068 -11.46 -7.79 30.31
CA LEU A 1068 -10.53 -6.90 29.57
C LEU A 1068 -9.23 -7.60 29.16
N SER A 1069 -9.09 -8.90 29.43
CA SER A 1069 -7.89 -9.69 29.11
C SER A 1069 -7.94 -10.45 27.78
N VAL A 1070 -8.96 -10.22 26.95
CA VAL A 1070 -9.04 -10.79 25.58
C VAL A 1070 -8.41 -9.82 24.59
N ASN A 1071 -7.21 -10.20 24.11
CA ASN A 1071 -6.43 -9.70 22.98
C ASN A 1071 -6.43 -8.17 22.69
N PRO A 1072 -5.33 -7.44 22.95
CA PRO A 1072 -5.18 -6.07 22.44
C PRO A 1072 -5.12 -6.06 20.90
N PRO A 1073 -5.63 -5.03 20.23
CA PRO A 1073 -5.54 -4.92 18.78
C PRO A 1073 -4.08 -4.87 18.34
N GLU A 1074 -3.73 -5.63 17.29
CA GLU A 1074 -2.37 -5.61 16.76
C GLU A 1074 -1.98 -4.17 16.36
N ALA A 1075 -0.93 -3.64 17.01
CA ALA A 1075 -0.38 -2.32 16.73
C ALA A 1075 0.38 -2.31 15.38
N GLY A 1076 -0.38 -2.46 14.30
CA GLY A 1076 0.10 -2.40 12.93
C GLY A 1076 0.85 -1.09 12.69
N ARG A 1077 2.15 -1.20 12.41
CA ARG A 1077 2.98 -0.04 12.09
C ARG A 1077 2.44 0.61 10.82
N ILE A 1078 1.81 1.78 10.97
CA ILE A 1078 1.34 2.60 9.86
C ILE A 1078 2.56 3.09 9.08
N PHE A 1079 2.99 2.31 8.10
CA PHE A 1079 3.71 2.82 6.95
C PHE A 1079 2.69 3.51 6.05
N GLU A 1080 2.69 4.84 6.07
CA GLU A 1080 1.96 5.63 5.09
C GLU A 1080 2.49 5.30 3.69
N LYS A 1081 1.75 4.47 2.95
CA LYS A 1081 1.93 4.37 1.49
C LYS A 1081 1.38 5.65 0.86
N ILE A 1082 2.21 6.70 0.89
CA ILE A 1082 2.04 7.86 0.03
C ILE A 1082 1.99 7.34 -1.40
N HIS A 1083 0.89 7.66 -2.10
CA HIS A 1083 0.64 7.20 -3.47
C HIS A 1083 1.57 7.95 -4.43
N LEU A 1084 2.73 7.36 -4.72
CA LEU A 1084 3.64 7.81 -5.77
C LEU A 1084 3.07 7.39 -7.13
N GLY A 1085 2.29 8.26 -7.74
CA GLY A 1085 1.81 8.06 -9.11
C GLY A 1085 2.93 8.29 -10.13
N GLY A 1086 3.10 7.33 -11.05
CA GLY A 1086 3.95 7.45 -12.24
C GLY A 1086 5.00 6.35 -12.42
N VAL A 1087 5.20 5.93 -13.67
CA VAL A 1087 6.29 5.08 -14.19
C VAL A 1087 6.24 3.57 -13.86
N ASP A 1088 5.05 2.98 -13.74
CA ASP A 1088 4.88 1.50 -13.80
C ASP A 1088 4.27 0.99 -15.14
N GLU A 1089 3.54 1.83 -15.90
CA GLU A 1089 2.73 1.37 -17.06
C GLU A 1089 3.45 1.38 -18.43
N GLU A 1090 4.61 2.03 -18.59
CA GLU A 1090 5.29 2.19 -19.90
C GLU A 1090 6.23 1.01 -20.29
N ASN A 1091 6.27 -0.10 -19.54
CA ASN A 1091 7.28 -1.15 -19.72
C ASN A 1091 6.80 -2.46 -20.38
N GLU A 1092 5.52 -2.63 -20.71
CA GLU A 1092 5.03 -3.92 -21.24
C GLU A 1092 5.06 -4.02 -22.79
N GLU A 1093 4.91 -2.92 -23.54
CA GLU A 1093 4.79 -2.98 -25.02
C GLU A 1093 6.09 -3.30 -25.77
N ASP A 1094 7.27 -2.93 -25.25
CA ASP A 1094 8.55 -2.97 -25.99
C ASP A 1094 9.21 -4.38 -26.04
N SER A 1095 8.47 -5.43 -25.64
CA SER A 1095 8.96 -6.81 -25.51
C SER A 1095 8.96 -7.63 -26.80
N GLU A 1096 8.12 -7.30 -27.79
CA GLU A 1096 7.88 -8.14 -28.98
C GLU A 1096 8.67 -7.72 -30.23
N VAL A 1097 10.02 -7.70 -30.15
CA VAL A 1097 10.88 -7.63 -31.35
C VAL A 1097 11.95 -8.73 -31.33
N PRO A 1098 11.90 -9.73 -32.25
CA PRO A 1098 12.91 -10.78 -32.30
C PRO A 1098 14.25 -10.30 -32.87
N ARG A 1099 15.34 -10.88 -32.38
CA ARG A 1099 16.71 -10.78 -32.91
C ARG A 1099 17.41 -12.15 -32.87
#